data_AF-A2GDQ8-F1
#
_entry.id   AF-A2GDQ8-F1
#
_cell.length_a   1.000
_cell.length_b   1.000
_cell.length_c   1.000
_cell.angle_alpha   90.00
_cell.angle_beta   90.00
_cell.angle_gamma   90.00
#
_symmetry.space_group_name_H-M   'P 1'
#
loop_
_entity.id
_entity.type
_entity.pdbx_description
1 polymer ?
#
loop_
_entity_poly.entity_id
_entity_poly.type
_entity_poly.pdbx_seq_one_letter_code
_entity_poly.pdbx_strand_id
1 'polypeptide(L)'
;MAELSVSKSAVSSPSNAESNLNSSRHKKKLIDHFFPLYDQIMQRVHLPNWFSTLCDIFLAFQVLTSGFWIFSQPFQRTTGVWKKIYYWINMIVSFQDPLNTSETRLINAGICIGVSIFAIMWLIFMVYYYYNNFVIPTVFLYLSVVFLDLIAPAFIMPSAYTAGYGIASLLVAHNHDFIVEIVLGSISYIVALFFFILGTLLKSRSVIFTNLTYQCYDSTFVIVWFSMTSFECILSAIFRAFDGKFYLFIPIIHLGCALWMCYRTMFIPFYALWRNPICFQFGMVTTALDINLVVLYLAPKLIYNYTIVVFLAITVFAHPVGQFVFKLIVSKKKKQLTNNEEISDMTEYFDSLGIVKSASHCMSYIVVGMAEMCDYFIDGALTDYIILRGEGEGILSLMLQVMTYLPCESQKLNMLYKKLIKKRNLSFINRFLIFQISMVRTRRLVTNTKDTLEIFTRLKSLNEQIKFRINSFWDLSSAKSSFLSELVNSTQKLQNQFEYTLKHNPNNTRIINEYVNFLVECRCDFDEAILQALKSDMICDGKDFNVDVSFRSFVSKFPLYLKKKIFDFRGRKMVSDSSMKKDDKNIMDNSMNNVKSSTTSNSSGIEFMPTSVDNESEEQVGGRIIKQSKVRILLNRNIKDSTPTQSRWVIISSLLTFSIGVVILIAFYFTQSNSLNFRIV
;
A
#
# COMPACT_ATOMS: atom_id res chain seq x y z
N MET A 1 30.05 -32.10 -23.04
CA MET A 1 28.92 -31.43 -23.70
C MET A 1 29.23 -29.96 -23.78
N ALA A 2 29.28 -29.42 -25.00
CA ALA A 2 29.79 -28.09 -25.29
C ALA A 2 28.87 -27.00 -24.71
N GLU A 3 29.42 -26.14 -23.85
CA GLU A 3 28.76 -24.92 -23.40
C GLU A 3 28.64 -23.95 -24.59
N LEU A 4 27.41 -23.64 -24.95
CA LEU A 4 27.10 -22.59 -25.93
C LEU A 4 27.51 -21.24 -25.34
N SER A 5 28.51 -20.64 -25.98
CA SER A 5 29.00 -19.29 -25.70
C SER A 5 27.92 -18.26 -26.02
N VAL A 6 27.15 -17.87 -25.00
CA VAL A 6 26.28 -16.70 -25.08
C VAL A 6 27.15 -15.46 -25.24
N SER A 7 26.97 -14.73 -26.34
CA SER A 7 27.68 -13.49 -26.63
C SER A 7 27.51 -12.51 -25.48
N LYS A 8 28.61 -12.18 -24.80
CA LYS A 8 28.69 -11.03 -23.89
C LYS A 8 28.62 -9.75 -24.70
N SER A 9 27.41 -9.29 -25.02
CA SER A 9 27.23 -7.87 -25.32
C SER A 9 27.57 -7.09 -24.06
N ALA A 10 28.54 -6.19 -24.18
CA ALA A 10 29.12 -5.40 -23.11
C ALA A 10 28.05 -4.49 -22.47
N VAL A 11 27.33 -5.02 -21.49
CA VAL A 11 26.58 -4.21 -20.53
C VAL A 11 27.63 -3.60 -19.61
N SER A 12 27.85 -2.30 -19.75
CA SER A 12 28.68 -1.50 -18.85
C SER A 12 28.33 -1.82 -17.40
N SER A 13 29.25 -2.47 -16.68
CA SER A 13 29.12 -2.82 -15.27
C SER A 13 28.78 -1.57 -14.43
N PRO A 14 27.63 -1.49 -13.74
CA PRO A 14 27.44 -0.52 -12.68
C PRO A 14 28.11 -1.06 -11.40
N SER A 15 29.43 -1.26 -11.43
CA SER A 15 30.19 -1.78 -10.30
C SER A 15 30.52 -0.64 -9.31
N ASN A 16 30.20 -0.89 -8.03
CA ASN A 16 30.61 -0.21 -6.78
C ASN A 16 29.60 0.70 -6.07
N ALA A 17 28.52 1.17 -6.70
CA ALA A 17 27.52 1.98 -5.99
C ALA A 17 26.45 1.14 -5.26
N GLU A 18 26.14 -0.07 -5.74
CA GLU A 18 24.95 -0.82 -5.30
C GLU A 18 25.19 -1.77 -4.12
N SER A 19 26.37 -2.39 -3.99
CA SER A 19 26.68 -3.24 -2.82
C SER A 19 26.86 -2.45 -1.52
N ASN A 20 26.78 -1.12 -1.57
CA ASN A 20 26.81 -0.24 -0.39
C ASN A 20 25.41 0.08 0.18
N LEU A 21 24.32 -0.28 -0.52
CA LEU A 21 22.95 -0.08 -0.03
C LEU A 21 22.52 -1.13 0.99
N ASN A 22 23.03 -2.37 0.89
CA ASN A 22 22.72 -3.43 1.84
C ASN A 22 23.69 -3.52 3.03
N SER A 23 24.89 -2.94 2.97
CA SER A 23 25.92 -3.17 4.00
C SER A 23 26.52 -1.95 4.71
N SER A 24 26.48 -0.70 4.20
CA SER A 24 27.48 0.26 4.72
C SER A 24 27.17 1.76 4.86
N ARG A 25 25.98 2.33 4.58
CA ARG A 25 25.81 3.79 4.82
C ARG A 25 24.55 4.32 5.50
N HIS A 26 23.45 3.59 5.53
CA HIS A 26 22.31 3.97 6.35
C HIS A 26 21.99 2.84 7.31
N LYS A 27 22.34 3.04 8.59
CA LYS A 27 21.84 2.21 9.70
C LYS A 27 20.33 2.06 9.49
N LYS A 28 19.86 0.84 9.17
CA LYS A 28 18.44 0.55 8.97
C LYS A 28 17.71 1.06 10.20
N LYS A 29 16.81 2.03 10.03
CA LYS A 29 16.03 2.51 11.17
C LYS A 29 15.02 1.41 11.51
N LEU A 30 14.66 1.28 12.78
CA LEU A 30 13.67 0.28 13.22
C LEU A 30 12.37 0.39 12.41
N ILE A 31 11.95 1.61 12.06
CA ILE A 31 10.75 1.88 11.25
C ILE A 31 10.81 1.30 9.81
N ASP A 32 12.01 1.03 9.27
CA ASP A 32 12.15 0.48 7.91
C ASP A 32 11.75 -1.02 7.85
N HIS A 33 11.59 -1.67 9.01
CA HIS A 33 11.14 -3.07 9.12
C HIS A 33 9.67 -3.24 8.70
N PHE A 34 8.89 -2.15 8.62
CA PHE A 34 7.50 -2.17 8.17
C PHE A 34 7.36 -2.20 6.64
N PHE A 35 8.41 -1.85 5.89
CA PHE A 35 8.34 -1.72 4.42
C PHE A 35 7.86 -3.00 3.71
N PRO A 36 8.35 -4.21 4.05
CA PRO A 36 7.92 -5.41 3.34
C PRO A 36 6.45 -5.74 3.55
N LEU A 37 5.89 -5.47 4.74
CA LEU A 37 4.47 -5.68 5.02
C LEU A 37 3.61 -4.80 4.11
N TYR A 38 3.88 -3.49 4.09
CA TYR A 38 3.13 -2.56 3.25
C TYR A 38 3.33 -2.83 1.76
N ASP A 39 4.54 -3.20 1.32
CA ASP A 39 4.77 -3.59 -0.07
C ASP A 39 3.92 -4.80 -0.49
N GLN A 40 3.84 -5.84 0.37
CA GLN A 40 2.99 -7.00 0.09
C GLN A 40 1.50 -6.66 0.13
N ILE A 41 1.05 -5.80 1.06
CA ILE A 41 -0.33 -5.30 1.10
C ILE A 41 -0.66 -4.62 -0.24
N MET A 42 0.19 -3.71 -0.71
CA MET A 42 -0.08 -2.96 -1.94
C MET A 42 -0.08 -3.85 -3.20
N GLN A 43 0.75 -4.92 -3.21
CA GLN A 43 0.85 -5.83 -4.35
C GLN A 43 -0.31 -6.83 -4.45
N ARG A 44 -0.86 -7.28 -3.32
CA ARG A 44 -1.75 -8.45 -3.28
C ARG A 44 -3.19 -8.14 -2.86
N VAL A 45 -3.42 -7.05 -2.14
CA VAL A 45 -4.75 -6.73 -1.61
C VAL A 45 -5.50 -5.84 -2.60
N HIS A 46 -6.64 -6.33 -3.07
CA HIS A 46 -7.55 -5.57 -3.91
C HIS A 46 -8.91 -5.51 -3.21
N LEU A 47 -9.22 -4.37 -2.60
CA LEU A 47 -10.56 -4.13 -2.09
C LEU A 47 -11.49 -3.69 -3.23
N PRO A 48 -12.78 -4.07 -3.20
CA PRO A 48 -13.77 -3.52 -4.10
C PRO A 48 -13.82 -1.99 -3.98
N ASN A 49 -13.84 -1.28 -5.11
CA ASN A 49 -13.83 0.19 -5.13
C ASN A 49 -15.00 0.80 -4.34
N TRP A 50 -16.18 0.19 -4.40
CA TRP A 50 -17.37 0.66 -3.67
C TRP A 50 -17.16 0.58 -2.15
N PHE A 51 -16.54 -0.50 -1.68
CA PHE A 51 -16.28 -0.73 -0.26
C PHE A 51 -15.23 0.25 0.27
N SER A 52 -14.11 0.42 -0.43
CA SER A 52 -13.11 1.44 -0.06
C SER A 52 -13.69 2.85 -0.08
N THR A 53 -14.58 3.16 -1.04
CA THR A 53 -15.23 4.48 -1.11
C THR A 53 -16.20 4.69 0.05
N LEU A 54 -16.95 3.65 0.45
CA LEU A 54 -17.83 3.71 1.62
C LEU A 54 -17.03 3.97 2.91
N CYS A 55 -15.90 3.29 3.09
CA CYS A 55 -15.00 3.54 4.21
C CYS A 55 -14.41 4.95 4.17
N ASP A 56 -13.94 5.43 3.02
CA ASP A 56 -13.43 6.80 2.86
C ASP A 56 -14.52 7.83 3.24
N ILE A 57 -15.76 7.64 2.80
CA ILE A 57 -16.90 8.51 3.13
C ILE A 57 -17.21 8.47 4.63
N PHE A 58 -17.22 7.28 5.24
CA PHE A 58 -17.45 7.14 6.67
C PHE A 58 -16.38 7.89 7.48
N LEU A 59 -15.10 7.69 7.18
CA LEU A 59 -13.99 8.39 7.84
C LEU A 59 -14.08 9.91 7.64
N ALA A 60 -14.38 10.36 6.42
CA ALA A 60 -14.57 11.78 6.14
C ALA A 60 -15.76 12.37 6.91
N PHE A 61 -16.86 11.63 7.00
CA PHE A 61 -18.03 12.04 7.78
C PHE A 61 -17.69 12.12 9.28
N GLN A 62 -16.92 11.16 9.81
CA GLN A 62 -16.47 11.23 11.20
C GLN A 62 -15.70 12.53 11.48
N VAL A 63 -14.76 12.88 10.60
CA VAL A 63 -13.98 14.13 10.69
C VAL A 63 -14.87 15.36 10.56
N LEU A 64 -15.80 15.40 9.60
CA LEU A 64 -16.68 16.57 9.42
C LEU A 64 -17.55 16.87 10.63
N THR A 65 -17.98 15.84 11.37
CA THR A 65 -18.86 16.05 12.53
C THR A 65 -18.16 16.67 13.73
N SER A 66 -16.82 16.61 13.85
CA SER A 66 -16.15 17.43 14.88
C SER A 66 -16.24 18.91 14.59
N GLY A 67 -16.46 19.30 13.33
CA GLY A 67 -16.84 20.66 12.95
C GLY A 67 -18.18 21.12 13.52
N PHE A 68 -18.93 20.27 14.22
CA PHE A 68 -20.07 20.70 15.04
C PHE A 68 -19.65 21.31 16.38
N TRP A 69 -18.38 21.21 16.80
CA TRP A 69 -17.90 21.88 18.01
C TRP A 69 -18.77 21.56 19.24
N ILE A 70 -18.97 20.28 19.52
CA ILE A 70 -19.92 19.80 20.53
C ILE A 70 -19.65 20.31 21.95
N PHE A 71 -18.39 20.66 22.26
CA PHE A 71 -17.99 21.21 23.56
C PHE A 71 -18.12 22.74 23.63
N SER A 72 -18.61 23.38 22.57
CA SER A 72 -18.77 24.84 22.49
C SER A 72 -19.95 25.35 23.31
N GLN A 73 -19.85 26.59 23.80
CA GLN A 73 -20.99 27.28 24.43
C GLN A 73 -22.19 27.44 23.48
N PRO A 74 -22.02 27.79 22.18
CA PRO A 74 -23.11 27.78 21.22
C PRO A 74 -23.87 26.45 21.15
N PHE A 75 -23.16 25.31 21.20
CA PHE A 75 -23.79 23.99 21.13
C PHE A 75 -24.77 23.74 22.29
N GLN A 76 -24.51 24.28 23.48
CA GLN A 76 -25.42 24.16 24.64
C GLN A 76 -26.79 24.81 24.42
N ARG A 77 -26.90 25.72 23.44
CA ARG A 77 -28.16 26.38 23.07
C ARG A 77 -29.05 25.55 22.13
N THR A 78 -28.65 24.31 21.84
CA THR A 78 -29.43 23.38 21.01
C THR A 78 -30.67 22.90 21.76
N THR A 79 -31.85 23.00 21.14
CA THR A 79 -33.14 22.69 21.79
C THR A 79 -34.00 21.72 20.99
N GLY A 80 -34.91 21.03 21.68
CA GLY A 80 -35.97 20.22 21.07
C GLY A 80 -35.46 19.03 20.24
N VAL A 81 -36.04 18.85 19.06
CA VAL A 81 -35.75 17.73 18.13
C VAL A 81 -34.30 17.75 17.65
N TRP A 82 -33.72 18.93 17.46
CA TRP A 82 -32.36 19.08 16.95
C TRP A 82 -31.31 18.48 17.90
N LYS A 83 -31.48 18.63 19.21
CA LYS A 83 -30.59 18.01 20.21
C LYS A 83 -30.58 16.49 20.07
N LYS A 84 -31.73 15.87 19.81
CA LYS A 84 -31.84 14.42 19.55
C LYS A 84 -31.12 14.02 18.25
N ILE A 85 -31.19 14.85 17.20
CA ILE A 85 -30.49 14.59 15.94
C ILE A 85 -28.98 14.64 16.15
N TYR A 86 -28.45 15.68 16.80
CA TYR A 86 -27.02 15.77 17.12
C TYR A 86 -26.56 14.62 18.01
N TYR A 87 -27.37 14.21 18.98
CA TYR A 87 -27.10 13.04 19.80
C TYR A 87 -26.91 11.77 18.95
N TRP A 88 -27.84 11.47 18.03
CA TRP A 88 -27.74 10.29 17.17
C TRP A 88 -26.54 10.36 16.21
N ILE A 89 -26.29 11.51 15.60
CA ILE A 89 -25.15 11.67 14.68
C ILE A 89 -23.84 11.45 15.43
N ASN A 90 -23.67 12.09 16.59
CA ASN A 90 -22.46 11.94 17.39
C ASN A 90 -22.32 10.52 17.95
N MET A 91 -23.41 9.87 18.35
CA MET A 91 -23.36 8.47 18.80
C MET A 91 -22.87 7.53 17.71
N ILE A 92 -23.37 7.67 16.47
CA ILE A 92 -22.95 6.83 15.34
C ILE A 92 -21.47 7.05 15.01
N VAL A 93 -21.01 8.30 15.07
CA VAL A 93 -19.65 8.68 14.65
C VAL A 93 -18.60 8.42 15.72
N SER A 94 -18.89 8.80 16.95
CA SER A 94 -17.96 8.73 18.08
C SER A 94 -18.08 7.42 18.87
N PHE A 95 -19.07 6.57 18.53
CA PHE A 95 -19.45 5.37 19.26
C PHE A 95 -19.81 5.61 20.73
N GLN A 96 -20.10 6.86 21.11
CA GLN A 96 -20.44 7.25 22.47
C GLN A 96 -21.40 8.43 22.52
N ASP A 97 -22.05 8.63 23.66
CA ASP A 97 -22.82 9.83 23.94
C ASP A 97 -21.92 10.91 24.54
N PRO A 98 -21.55 11.96 23.77
CA PRO A 98 -20.69 13.01 24.29
C PRO A 98 -21.44 14.03 25.18
N LEU A 99 -22.78 13.96 25.26
CA LEU A 99 -23.59 15.00 25.89
C LEU A 99 -23.89 14.73 27.37
N ASN A 100 -23.91 13.46 27.78
CA ASN A 100 -24.13 13.09 29.16
C ASN A 100 -22.81 13.15 29.94
N THR A 101 -22.49 14.30 30.54
CA THR A 101 -21.28 14.53 31.36
C THR A 101 -21.37 13.99 32.79
N SER A 102 -22.46 13.31 33.16
CA SER A 102 -22.67 12.85 34.55
C SER A 102 -22.18 11.43 34.80
N GLU A 103 -22.04 10.62 33.75
CA GLU A 103 -21.64 9.21 33.84
C GLU A 103 -20.23 8.99 33.33
N THR A 104 -19.50 8.07 33.92
CA THR A 104 -18.20 7.65 33.36
C THR A 104 -18.41 6.76 32.14
N ARG A 105 -17.50 6.87 31.17
CA ARG A 105 -17.46 6.12 29.90
C ARG A 105 -16.21 5.25 29.82
N LEU A 106 -15.78 4.69 30.95
CA LEU A 106 -14.64 3.77 31.04
C LEU A 106 -14.72 2.59 30.06
N ILE A 107 -15.92 2.08 29.77
CA ILE A 107 -16.12 1.00 28.78
C ILE A 107 -15.65 1.45 27.39
N ASN A 108 -16.02 2.65 26.95
CA ASN A 108 -15.63 3.17 25.63
C ASN A 108 -14.13 3.44 25.57
N ALA A 109 -13.56 4.01 26.64
CA ALA A 109 -12.11 4.16 26.78
C ALA A 109 -11.38 2.81 26.68
N GLY A 110 -11.93 1.77 27.33
CA GLY A 110 -11.47 0.38 27.29
C GLY A 110 -11.51 -0.22 25.88
N ILE A 111 -12.58 0.03 25.12
CA ILE A 111 -12.70 -0.43 23.72
C ILE A 111 -11.67 0.28 22.84
N CYS A 112 -11.56 1.61 22.95
CA CYS A 112 -10.60 2.40 22.18
C CYS A 112 -9.15 1.94 22.42
N ILE A 113 -8.74 1.77 23.69
CA ILE A 113 -7.39 1.28 24.00
C ILE A 113 -7.18 -0.17 23.58
N GLY A 114 -8.21 -1.02 23.71
CA GLY A 114 -8.16 -2.43 23.27
C GLY A 114 -7.90 -2.54 21.77
N VAL A 115 -8.60 -1.74 20.95
CA VAL A 115 -8.37 -1.67 19.50
C VAL A 115 -6.97 -1.18 19.17
N SER A 116 -6.47 -0.14 19.87
CA SER A 116 -5.12 0.39 19.67
C SER A 116 -4.02 -0.63 20.02
N ILE A 117 -4.16 -1.34 21.16
CA ILE A 117 -3.22 -2.40 21.57
C ILE A 117 -3.25 -3.54 20.57
N PHE A 118 -4.44 -3.97 20.14
CA PHE A 118 -4.59 -5.01 19.14
C PHE A 118 -3.91 -4.62 17.81
N ALA A 119 -4.07 -3.39 17.34
CA ALA A 119 -3.41 -2.91 16.13
C ALA A 119 -1.87 -2.93 16.25
N ILE A 120 -1.31 -2.55 17.41
CA ILE A 120 0.13 -2.65 17.68
C ILE A 120 0.60 -4.11 17.69
N MET A 121 -0.08 -4.98 18.43
CA MET A 121 0.25 -6.39 18.49
C MET A 121 0.16 -7.05 17.12
N TRP A 122 -0.85 -6.71 16.33
CA TRP A 122 -1.02 -7.19 14.96
C TRP A 122 0.14 -6.74 14.07
N LEU A 123 0.54 -5.47 14.12
CA LEU A 123 1.69 -4.99 13.36
C LEU A 123 2.98 -5.74 13.73
N ILE A 124 3.27 -5.89 15.03
CA ILE A 124 4.46 -6.59 15.52
C ILE A 124 4.43 -8.06 15.10
N PHE A 125 3.27 -8.72 15.24
CA PHE A 125 3.07 -10.10 14.80
C PHE A 125 3.33 -10.25 13.30
N MET A 126 2.80 -9.36 12.47
CA MET A 126 2.98 -9.41 11.02
C MET A 126 4.44 -9.17 10.60
N VAL A 127 5.14 -8.26 11.27
CA VAL A 127 6.57 -8.04 11.05
C VAL A 127 7.37 -9.28 11.46
N TYR A 128 7.13 -9.81 12.65
CA TYR A 128 7.76 -11.04 13.14
C TYR A 128 7.52 -12.22 12.19
N TYR A 129 6.26 -12.40 11.78
CA TYR A 129 5.84 -13.45 10.84
C TYR A 129 6.57 -13.31 9.50
N TYR A 130 6.69 -12.09 8.97
CA TYR A 130 7.44 -11.82 7.75
C TYR A 130 8.93 -12.19 7.90
N TYR A 131 9.57 -11.85 9.01
CA TYR A 131 10.98 -12.20 9.22
C TYR A 131 11.22 -13.70 9.38
N ASN A 132 10.23 -14.44 9.89
CA ASN A 132 10.36 -15.89 10.03
C ASN A 132 10.03 -16.65 8.73
N ASN A 133 8.97 -16.23 8.02
CA ASN A 133 8.40 -16.98 6.90
C ASN A 133 8.67 -16.36 5.52
N PHE A 134 9.17 -15.12 5.42
CA PHE A 134 9.42 -14.33 4.20
C PHE A 134 8.18 -14.03 3.32
N VAL A 135 7.17 -14.89 3.31
CA VAL A 135 5.94 -14.74 2.56
C VAL A 135 4.77 -14.64 3.52
N ILE A 136 3.96 -13.60 3.37
CA ILE A 136 2.74 -13.43 4.15
C ILE A 136 1.57 -14.03 3.35
N PRO A 137 0.77 -14.94 3.94
CA PRO A 137 -0.47 -15.42 3.34
C PRO A 137 -1.39 -14.27 2.96
N THR A 138 -2.08 -14.40 1.83
CA THR A 138 -3.01 -13.38 1.33
C THR A 138 -4.09 -13.04 2.34
N VAL A 139 -4.65 -14.03 3.05
CA VAL A 139 -5.67 -13.83 4.09
C VAL A 139 -5.18 -12.87 5.17
N PHE A 140 -3.94 -13.02 5.65
CA PHE A 140 -3.37 -12.12 6.66
C PHE A 140 -3.12 -10.71 6.13
N LEU A 141 -2.84 -10.56 4.84
CA LEU A 141 -2.73 -9.24 4.20
C LEU A 141 -4.09 -8.53 4.15
N TYR A 142 -5.17 -9.24 3.81
CA TYR A 142 -6.54 -8.68 3.87
C TYR A 142 -6.91 -8.26 5.30
N LEU A 143 -6.64 -9.12 6.28
CA LEU A 143 -6.86 -8.79 7.70
C LEU A 143 -6.03 -7.58 8.14
N SER A 144 -4.79 -7.47 7.68
CA SER A 144 -3.94 -6.30 7.98
C SER A 144 -4.52 -5.00 7.45
N VAL A 145 -5.11 -5.01 6.25
CA VAL A 145 -5.81 -3.83 5.72
C VAL A 145 -7.04 -3.51 6.56
N VAL A 146 -7.83 -4.51 6.95
CA VAL A 146 -9.01 -4.27 7.79
C VAL A 146 -8.60 -3.64 9.14
N PHE A 147 -7.61 -4.20 9.82
CA PHE A 147 -7.20 -3.70 11.14
C PHE A 147 -6.45 -2.37 11.09
N LEU A 148 -5.45 -2.26 10.22
CA LEU A 148 -4.54 -1.11 10.19
C LEU A 148 -5.07 0.07 9.36
N ASP A 149 -5.79 -0.20 8.28
CA ASP A 149 -6.23 0.83 7.32
C ASP A 149 -7.71 1.22 7.45
N LEU A 150 -8.56 0.38 8.08
CA LEU A 150 -9.99 0.67 8.25
C LEU A 150 -10.35 0.89 9.71
N ILE A 151 -10.11 -0.11 10.57
CA ILE A 151 -10.51 -0.06 11.98
C ILE A 151 -9.69 0.97 12.74
N ALA A 152 -8.36 0.93 12.70
CA ALA A 152 -7.54 1.90 13.45
C ALA A 152 -7.86 3.37 13.08
N PRO A 153 -7.99 3.76 11.80
CA PRO A 153 -8.42 5.11 11.43
C PRO A 153 -9.85 5.46 11.86
N ALA A 154 -10.78 4.50 11.84
CA ALA A 154 -12.17 4.72 12.29
C ALA A 154 -12.26 5.04 13.80
N PHE A 155 -11.24 4.67 14.57
CA PHE A 155 -11.14 4.95 16.00
C PHE A 155 -10.41 6.26 16.35
N ILE A 156 -9.91 7.02 15.37
CA ILE A 156 -9.28 8.33 15.63
C ILE A 156 -10.26 9.28 16.32
N MET A 157 -11.46 9.46 15.75
CA MET A 157 -12.46 10.37 16.31
C MET A 157 -13.03 9.86 17.64
N PRO A 158 -13.47 8.59 17.78
CA PRO A 158 -13.86 8.03 19.07
C PRO A 158 -12.85 8.26 20.19
N SER A 159 -11.56 7.99 19.94
CA SER A 159 -10.52 8.19 20.96
C SER A 159 -10.29 9.67 21.31
N ALA A 160 -10.33 10.56 20.32
CA ALA A 160 -10.27 12.00 20.56
C ALA A 160 -11.49 12.50 21.36
N TYR A 161 -12.68 11.97 21.08
CA TYR A 161 -13.89 12.28 21.84
C TYR A 161 -13.83 11.74 23.27
N THR A 162 -13.27 10.55 23.51
CA THR A 162 -13.13 10.01 24.87
C THR A 162 -12.18 10.87 25.69
N ALA A 163 -11.06 11.29 25.11
CA ALA A 163 -10.13 12.21 25.77
C ALA A 163 -10.80 13.57 26.04
N GLY A 164 -11.47 14.16 25.05
CA GLY A 164 -12.18 15.42 25.21
C GLY A 164 -13.33 15.34 26.23
N TYR A 165 -14.07 14.23 26.24
CA TYR A 165 -15.15 13.98 27.19
C TYR A 165 -14.63 13.89 28.63
N GLY A 166 -13.54 13.16 28.87
CA GLY A 166 -12.91 13.08 30.19
C GLY A 166 -12.46 14.46 30.69
N ILE A 167 -11.87 15.29 29.83
CA ILE A 167 -11.49 16.68 30.16
C ILE A 167 -12.73 17.51 30.50
N ALA A 168 -13.74 17.48 29.63
CA ALA A 168 -14.96 18.28 29.81
C ALA A 168 -15.74 17.88 31.07
N SER A 169 -15.76 16.59 31.42
CA SER A 169 -16.46 16.06 32.58
C SER A 169 -15.69 16.31 33.87
N LEU A 170 -14.35 16.27 33.84
CA LEU A 170 -13.49 16.63 34.98
C LEU A 170 -13.72 18.08 35.44
N LEU A 171 -14.03 18.98 34.51
CA LEU A 171 -14.37 20.38 34.81
C LEU A 171 -15.72 20.52 35.55
N VAL A 172 -16.62 19.55 35.41
CA VAL A 172 -17.95 19.57 36.05
C VAL A 172 -17.93 18.76 37.35
N ALA A 173 -17.28 17.60 37.36
CA ALA A 173 -17.23 16.68 38.49
C ALA A 173 -15.81 16.12 38.69
N HIS A 174 -15.32 16.19 39.93
CA HIS A 174 -13.97 15.73 40.28
C HIS A 174 -13.98 14.23 40.60
N ASN A 175 -14.08 13.39 39.57
CA ASN A 175 -13.94 11.93 39.70
C ASN A 175 -12.60 11.46 39.10
N HIS A 176 -11.92 10.54 39.78
CA HIS A 176 -10.69 9.89 39.32
C HIS A 176 -10.88 9.11 38.00
N ASP A 177 -12.08 8.59 37.75
CA ASP A 177 -12.39 7.85 36.53
C ASP A 177 -12.21 8.70 35.26
N PHE A 178 -12.54 10.00 35.33
CA PHE A 178 -12.33 10.90 34.19
C PHE A 178 -10.85 11.09 33.87
N ILE A 179 -9.95 11.05 34.86
CA ILE A 179 -8.51 11.11 34.62
C ILE A 179 -8.06 9.86 33.85
N VAL A 180 -8.58 8.68 34.21
CA VAL A 180 -8.30 7.43 33.51
C VAL A 180 -8.79 7.50 32.06
N GLU A 181 -9.98 8.05 31.80
CA GLU A 181 -10.51 8.24 30.45
C GLU A 181 -9.63 9.18 29.59
N ILE A 182 -9.12 10.27 30.18
CA ILE A 182 -8.22 11.20 29.49
C ILE A 182 -6.94 10.48 29.06
N VAL A 183 -6.33 9.72 29.98
CA VAL A 183 -5.06 9.01 29.72
C VAL A 183 -5.26 7.92 28.67
N LEU A 184 -6.27 7.05 28.84
CA LEU A 184 -6.54 5.96 27.90
C LEU A 184 -6.97 6.48 26.52
N GLY A 185 -7.84 7.48 26.48
CA GLY A 185 -8.28 8.13 25.25
C GLY A 185 -7.13 8.79 24.49
N SER A 186 -6.25 9.50 25.19
CA SER A 186 -5.08 10.17 24.57
C SER A 186 -4.06 9.18 24.01
N ILE A 187 -3.75 8.11 24.74
CA ILE A 187 -2.85 7.05 24.26
C ILE A 187 -3.46 6.38 23.02
N SER A 188 -4.74 6.01 23.09
CA SER A 188 -5.45 5.40 21.96
C SER A 188 -5.47 6.31 20.74
N TYR A 189 -5.73 7.61 20.93
CA TYR A 189 -5.71 8.63 19.87
C TYR A 189 -4.36 8.71 19.17
N ILE A 190 -3.25 8.81 19.93
CA ILE A 190 -1.89 8.89 19.38
C ILE A 190 -1.57 7.63 18.55
N VAL A 191 -1.94 6.45 19.03
CA VAL A 191 -1.70 5.19 18.33
C VAL A 191 -2.53 5.09 17.05
N ALA A 192 -3.83 5.40 17.11
CA ALA A 192 -4.71 5.40 15.94
C ALA A 192 -4.23 6.39 14.86
N LEU A 193 -3.85 7.59 15.29
CA LEU A 193 -3.30 8.62 14.41
C LEU A 193 -1.96 8.18 13.79
N PHE A 194 -1.08 7.54 14.58
CA PHE A 194 0.18 6.99 14.08
C PHE A 194 -0.04 5.99 12.94
N PHE A 195 -0.97 5.04 13.10
CA PHE A 195 -1.28 4.06 12.05
C PHE A 195 -1.83 4.72 10.79
N PHE A 196 -2.74 5.69 10.95
CA PHE A 196 -3.29 6.44 9.83
C PHE A 196 -2.22 7.24 9.08
N ILE A 197 -1.34 7.94 9.80
CA ILE A 197 -0.23 8.68 9.20
C ILE A 197 0.71 7.71 8.48
N LEU A 198 1.14 6.63 9.14
CA LEU A 198 2.05 5.65 8.58
C LEU A 198 1.47 5.03 7.29
N GLY A 199 0.24 4.55 7.35
CA GLY A 199 -0.46 3.93 6.22
C GLY A 199 -0.63 4.91 5.05
N THR A 200 -1.08 6.13 5.31
CA THR A 200 -1.33 7.14 4.27
C THR A 200 -0.03 7.65 3.62
N LEU A 201 1.04 7.85 4.42
CA LEU A 201 2.36 8.23 3.89
C LEU A 201 2.91 7.15 2.96
N LEU A 202 2.94 5.90 3.40
CA LEU A 202 3.46 4.78 2.60
C LEU A 202 2.61 4.54 1.34
N LYS A 203 1.27 4.57 1.46
CA LYS A 203 0.35 4.48 0.32
C LYS A 203 0.63 5.55 -0.73
N SER A 204 0.83 6.81 -0.30
CA SER A 204 0.98 7.92 -1.25
C SER A 204 2.24 7.86 -2.14
N ARG A 205 3.28 7.18 -1.65
CA ARG A 205 4.54 6.99 -2.39
C ARG A 205 4.69 5.58 -2.94
N SER A 206 3.61 4.81 -2.99
CA SER A 206 3.70 3.47 -3.54
C SER A 206 3.84 3.49 -5.08
N VAL A 207 4.64 2.58 -5.62
CA VAL A 207 4.79 2.38 -7.08
C VAL A 207 3.71 1.48 -7.69
N ILE A 208 2.63 1.25 -6.95
CA ILE A 208 1.51 0.41 -7.35
C ILE A 208 0.23 1.20 -7.06
N PHE A 209 -0.64 1.34 -8.05
CA PHE A 209 -1.95 1.92 -7.84
C PHE A 209 -2.83 0.92 -7.11
N THR A 210 -3.15 1.21 -5.85
CA THR A 210 -3.98 0.35 -5.00
C THR A 210 -5.39 0.91 -4.85
N ASN A 211 -6.38 0.03 -4.71
CA ASN A 211 -7.76 0.44 -4.46
C ASN A 211 -8.06 0.68 -2.97
N LEU A 212 -7.05 1.06 -2.18
CA LEU A 212 -7.16 1.29 -0.74
C LEU A 212 -7.67 2.71 -0.43
N THR A 213 -7.83 3.02 0.86
CA THR A 213 -8.28 4.34 1.34
C THR A 213 -7.30 5.46 0.97
N TYR A 214 -7.82 6.65 0.64
CA TYR A 214 -7.05 7.88 0.35
C TYR A 214 -5.90 7.77 -0.68
N GLN A 215 -6.26 7.31 -1.87
CA GLN A 215 -5.41 7.18 -3.06
C GLN A 215 -4.82 8.51 -3.62
N CYS A 216 -3.68 8.98 -3.11
CA CYS A 216 -3.07 10.26 -3.50
C CYS A 216 -1.55 10.17 -3.75
N TYR A 217 -0.98 11.13 -4.49
CA TYR A 217 0.47 11.31 -4.62
C TYR A 217 1.07 12.13 -3.47
N ASP A 218 0.27 13.05 -2.94
CA ASP A 218 0.62 13.88 -1.79
C ASP A 218 -0.43 13.71 -0.70
N SER A 219 -0.06 13.01 0.37
CA SER A 219 -0.91 12.74 1.53
C SER A 219 -0.93 13.84 2.57
N THR A 220 -0.09 14.88 2.42
CA THR A 220 0.11 15.90 3.45
C THR A 220 -1.19 16.58 3.84
N PHE A 221 -2.05 16.93 2.87
CA PHE A 221 -3.31 17.60 3.17
C PHE A 221 -4.30 16.67 3.89
N VAL A 222 -4.38 15.37 3.54
CA VAL A 222 -5.26 14.40 4.24
C VAL A 222 -4.79 14.23 5.69
N ILE A 223 -3.48 14.08 5.88
CA ILE A 223 -2.89 13.88 7.21
C ILE A 223 -3.14 15.10 8.09
N VAL A 224 -2.85 16.30 7.59
CA VAL A 224 -3.07 17.55 8.34
C VAL A 224 -4.55 17.74 8.63
N TRP A 225 -5.45 17.44 7.67
CA TRP A 225 -6.89 17.52 7.90
C TRP A 225 -7.33 16.66 9.07
N PHE A 226 -7.10 15.35 8.97
CA PHE A 226 -7.52 14.40 9.98
C PHE A 226 -6.90 14.74 11.33
N SER A 227 -5.60 15.01 11.37
CA SER A 227 -4.86 15.29 12.62
C SER A 227 -5.33 16.56 13.31
N MET A 228 -5.53 17.66 12.57
CA MET A 228 -5.94 18.94 13.16
C MET A 228 -7.40 18.88 13.62
N THR A 229 -8.30 18.42 12.75
CA THR A 229 -9.73 18.37 13.04
C THR A 229 -10.07 17.35 14.14
N SER A 230 -9.29 16.29 14.32
CA SER A 230 -9.42 15.39 15.48
C SER A 230 -8.80 15.98 16.75
N PHE A 231 -7.65 16.64 16.65
CA PHE A 231 -7.00 17.29 17.79
C PHE A 231 -7.84 18.42 18.38
N GLU A 232 -8.61 19.10 17.54
CA GLU A 232 -9.54 20.14 17.95
C GLU A 232 -10.69 19.65 18.83
N CYS A 233 -11.11 18.38 18.72
CA CYS A 233 -12.04 17.79 19.69
C CYS A 233 -11.47 17.87 21.11
N ILE A 234 -10.17 17.59 21.27
CA ILE A 234 -9.48 17.62 22.56
C ILE A 234 -9.26 19.07 22.99
N LEU A 235 -8.79 19.94 22.09
CA LEU A 235 -8.60 21.36 22.39
C LEU A 235 -9.91 22.05 22.79
N SER A 236 -11.00 21.79 22.07
CA SER A 236 -12.30 22.40 22.40
C SER A 236 -12.80 22.03 23.79
N ALA A 237 -12.49 20.83 24.28
CA ALA A 237 -12.75 20.44 25.66
C ALA A 237 -11.84 21.17 26.67
N ILE A 238 -10.55 21.34 26.37
CA ILE A 238 -9.61 22.11 27.22
C ILE A 238 -10.06 23.57 27.32
N PHE A 239 -10.44 24.17 26.20
CA PHE A 239 -10.84 25.58 26.14
C PHE A 239 -12.17 25.87 26.84
N ARG A 240 -12.96 24.84 27.18
CA ARG A 240 -14.13 24.98 28.05
C ARG A 240 -13.76 25.42 29.46
N ALA A 241 -12.51 25.20 29.90
CA ALA A 241 -12.00 25.65 31.20
C ALA A 241 -11.70 27.16 31.26
N PHE A 242 -11.56 27.82 30.09
CA PHE A 242 -11.19 29.22 30.00
C PHE A 242 -12.42 30.11 29.74
N ASP A 243 -12.25 31.42 29.93
CA ASP A 243 -13.29 32.39 29.59
C ASP A 243 -13.73 32.27 28.13
N GLY A 244 -15.02 32.50 27.89
CA GLY A 244 -15.64 32.28 26.58
C GLY A 244 -14.93 32.98 25.42
N LYS A 245 -14.27 34.12 25.68
CA LYS A 245 -13.52 34.87 24.64
C LYS A 245 -12.36 34.07 24.03
N PHE A 246 -11.72 33.20 24.82
CA PHE A 246 -10.64 32.34 24.31
C PHE A 246 -11.15 31.26 23.36
N TYR A 247 -12.45 30.92 23.43
CA TYR A 247 -13.05 29.92 22.56
C TYR A 247 -13.01 30.32 21.08
N LEU A 248 -12.98 31.61 20.76
CA LEU A 248 -12.93 32.11 19.37
C LEU A 248 -11.58 31.85 18.69
N PHE A 249 -10.52 31.58 19.46
CA PHE A 249 -9.18 31.39 18.91
C PHE A 249 -9.02 30.07 18.16
N ILE A 250 -9.59 28.97 18.66
CA ILE A 250 -9.45 27.65 18.03
C ILE A 250 -10.12 27.60 16.66
N PRO A 251 -11.39 28.05 16.47
CA PRO A 251 -12.03 28.03 15.16
C PRO A 251 -11.30 28.89 14.13
N ILE A 252 -10.61 29.97 14.54
CA ILE A 252 -9.78 30.78 13.63
C ILE A 252 -8.56 29.99 13.15
N ILE A 253 -7.89 29.26 14.04
CA ILE A 253 -6.78 28.38 13.66
C ILE A 253 -7.28 27.27 12.73
N HIS A 254 -8.39 26.62 13.08
CA HIS A 254 -8.98 25.57 12.26
C HIS A 254 -9.38 26.10 10.88
N LEU A 255 -10.00 27.28 10.83
CA LEU A 255 -10.36 27.95 9.58
C LEU A 255 -9.13 28.20 8.70
N GLY A 256 -8.03 28.67 9.28
CA GLY A 256 -6.76 28.83 8.58
C GLY A 256 -6.23 27.51 8.01
N CYS A 257 -6.32 26.43 8.79
CA CYS A 257 -5.98 25.09 8.33
C CYS A 257 -6.91 24.64 7.19
N ALA A 258 -8.22 24.83 7.31
CA ALA A 258 -9.21 24.45 6.31
C ALA A 258 -9.03 25.20 4.98
N LEU A 259 -8.73 26.50 5.02
CA LEU A 259 -8.38 27.28 3.84
C LEU A 259 -7.08 26.79 3.20
N TRP A 260 -6.07 26.45 4.01
CA TRP A 260 -4.83 25.85 3.52
C TRP A 260 -5.09 24.49 2.84
N MET A 261 -5.99 23.65 3.36
CA MET A 261 -6.38 22.39 2.72
C MET A 261 -7.08 22.61 1.38
N CYS A 262 -8.02 23.56 1.31
CA CYS A 262 -8.67 23.99 0.07
C CYS A 262 -7.62 24.44 -0.96
N TYR A 263 -6.60 25.21 -0.53
CA TYR A 263 -5.49 25.60 -1.40
C TYR A 263 -4.65 24.39 -1.87
N ARG A 264 -4.31 23.46 -0.97
CA ARG A 264 -3.51 22.27 -1.32
C ARG A 264 -4.23 21.35 -2.32
N THR A 265 -5.54 21.19 -2.20
CA THR A 265 -6.32 20.34 -3.11
C THR A 265 -6.39 20.88 -4.53
N MET A 266 -6.25 22.21 -4.75
CA MET A 266 -6.14 22.81 -6.10
C MET A 266 -4.94 22.28 -6.91
N PHE A 267 -3.95 21.67 -6.26
CA PHE A 267 -2.81 21.02 -6.91
C PHE A 267 -3.07 19.57 -7.34
N ILE A 268 -4.32 19.11 -7.29
CA ILE A 268 -4.75 17.78 -7.77
C ILE A 268 -3.92 16.65 -7.13
N PRO A 269 -3.95 16.50 -5.79
CA PRO A 269 -3.14 15.50 -5.10
C PRO A 269 -3.62 14.06 -5.34
N PHE A 270 -4.87 13.83 -5.73
CA PHE A 270 -5.38 12.49 -6.05
C PHE A 270 -5.13 12.14 -7.51
N TYR A 271 -4.67 10.91 -7.75
CA TYR A 271 -4.49 10.40 -9.10
C TYR A 271 -5.83 10.11 -9.81
N ALA A 272 -6.90 9.82 -9.05
CA ALA A 272 -8.25 9.75 -9.59
C ALA A 272 -8.87 11.16 -9.58
N LEU A 273 -9.04 11.76 -10.75
CA LEU A 273 -9.45 13.16 -10.89
C LEU A 273 -10.74 13.49 -10.13
N TRP A 274 -11.73 12.59 -10.11
CA TRP A 274 -13.02 12.76 -9.44
C TRP A 274 -12.94 12.84 -7.90
N ARG A 275 -11.86 12.36 -7.27
CA ARG A 275 -11.69 12.43 -5.81
C ARG A 275 -11.29 13.84 -5.34
N ASN A 276 -10.56 14.59 -6.17
CA ASN A 276 -10.13 15.95 -5.84
C ASN A 276 -11.30 16.92 -5.53
N PRO A 277 -12.38 17.02 -6.35
CA PRO A 277 -13.51 17.88 -6.03
C PRO A 277 -14.27 17.46 -4.76
N ILE A 278 -14.32 16.16 -4.43
CA ILE A 278 -14.94 15.67 -3.19
C ILE A 278 -14.14 16.12 -1.97
N CYS A 279 -12.81 15.98 -2.00
CA CYS A 279 -11.98 16.45 -0.88
C CYS A 279 -11.97 17.98 -0.75
N PHE A 280 -12.04 18.70 -1.88
CA PHE A 280 -12.22 20.15 -1.87
C PHE A 280 -13.57 20.55 -1.25
N GLN A 281 -14.64 19.83 -1.58
CA GLN A 281 -15.96 20.00 -0.95
C GLN A 281 -15.87 19.82 0.58
N PHE A 282 -15.16 18.81 1.08
CA PHE A 282 -14.98 18.63 2.52
C PHE A 282 -14.23 19.80 3.17
N GLY A 283 -13.20 20.34 2.50
CA GLY A 283 -12.52 21.55 2.94
C GLY A 283 -13.47 22.76 3.04
N MET A 284 -14.31 22.97 2.01
CA MET A 284 -15.31 24.05 2.00
C MET A 284 -16.35 23.90 3.10
N VAL A 285 -16.87 22.69 3.32
CA VAL A 285 -17.83 22.41 4.39
C VAL A 285 -17.21 22.71 5.75
N THR A 286 -15.96 22.28 5.96
CA THR A 286 -15.21 22.55 7.20
C THR A 286 -15.05 24.06 7.44
N THR A 287 -14.55 24.79 6.43
CA THR A 287 -14.42 26.27 6.46
C THR A 287 -15.74 26.95 6.82
N ALA A 288 -16.85 26.50 6.25
CA ALA A 288 -18.13 27.12 6.50
C ALA A 288 -18.71 26.80 7.89
N LEU A 289 -18.45 25.60 8.43
CA LEU A 289 -18.80 25.26 9.80
C LEU A 289 -18.05 26.12 10.81
N ASP A 290 -16.76 26.40 10.56
CA ASP A 290 -15.96 27.28 11.41
C ASP A 290 -16.48 28.72 11.39
N ILE A 291 -16.78 29.25 10.19
CA ILE A 291 -17.39 30.59 10.05
C ILE A 291 -18.73 30.63 10.77
N ASN A 292 -19.56 29.60 10.60
CA ASN A 292 -20.86 29.52 11.27
C ASN A 292 -20.71 29.52 12.79
N LEU A 293 -19.72 28.82 13.35
CA LEU A 293 -19.45 28.84 14.78
C LEU A 293 -19.04 30.24 15.25
N VAL A 294 -18.17 30.93 14.52
CA VAL A 294 -17.76 32.31 14.83
C VAL A 294 -18.97 33.24 14.83
N VAL A 295 -19.87 33.12 13.85
CA VAL A 295 -21.11 33.90 13.78
C VAL A 295 -22.03 33.61 14.97
N LEU A 296 -22.23 32.33 15.33
CA LEU A 296 -23.03 31.93 16.50
C LEU A 296 -22.49 32.46 17.83
N TYR A 297 -21.16 32.60 17.92
CA TYR A 297 -20.51 33.17 19.08
C TYR A 297 -20.74 34.68 19.17
N LEU A 298 -20.61 35.41 18.05
CA LEU A 298 -20.81 36.87 17.98
C LEU A 298 -22.29 37.27 18.11
N ALA A 299 -23.22 36.43 17.66
CA ALA A 299 -24.66 36.70 17.67
C ALA A 299 -25.41 35.75 18.62
N PRO A 300 -25.43 36.03 19.95
CA PRO A 300 -25.96 35.09 20.94
C PRO A 300 -27.47 34.82 20.83
N LYS A 301 -28.22 35.66 20.09
CA LYS A 301 -29.64 35.48 19.80
C LYS A 301 -29.93 34.34 18.83
N LEU A 302 -28.93 33.87 18.08
CA LEU A 302 -29.09 32.78 17.13
C LEU A 302 -29.04 31.42 17.83
N ILE A 303 -29.99 30.54 17.46
CA ILE A 303 -30.08 29.17 18.00
C ILE A 303 -29.14 28.28 17.20
N TYR A 304 -28.42 27.37 17.85
CA TYR A 304 -27.47 26.45 17.20
C TYR A 304 -28.11 25.51 16.16
N ASN A 305 -29.44 25.29 16.25
CA ASN A 305 -30.21 24.34 15.45
C ASN A 305 -30.03 24.49 13.92
N TYR A 306 -29.80 25.69 13.39
CA TYR A 306 -29.64 25.88 11.95
C TYR A 306 -28.26 25.41 11.41
N THR A 307 -27.32 25.04 12.28
CA THR A 307 -25.98 24.55 11.87
C THR A 307 -26.06 23.28 11.03
N ILE A 308 -26.99 22.35 11.32
CA ILE A 308 -27.24 21.18 10.46
C ILE A 308 -27.74 21.61 9.07
N VAL A 309 -28.59 22.64 9.01
CA VAL A 309 -29.10 23.16 7.74
C VAL A 309 -27.96 23.76 6.93
N VAL A 310 -27.06 24.52 7.57
CA VAL A 310 -25.84 25.05 6.95
C VAL A 310 -24.94 23.92 6.45
N PHE A 311 -24.70 22.90 7.28
CA PHE A 311 -23.94 21.71 6.89
C PHE A 311 -24.49 21.04 5.64
N LEU A 312 -25.80 20.75 5.61
CA LEU A 312 -26.45 20.09 4.48
C LEU A 312 -26.47 20.97 3.23
N ALA A 313 -26.85 22.25 3.37
CA ALA A 313 -26.91 23.19 2.26
C ALA A 313 -25.53 23.38 1.61
N ILE A 314 -24.48 23.54 2.41
CA ILE A 314 -23.12 23.73 1.90
C ILE A 314 -22.56 22.43 1.35
N THR A 315 -22.87 21.27 1.92
CA THR A 315 -22.48 19.99 1.34
C THR A 315 -23.08 19.82 -0.06
N VAL A 316 -24.37 20.13 -0.24
CA VAL A 316 -25.04 20.05 -1.55
C VAL A 316 -24.49 21.09 -2.54
N PHE A 317 -24.20 22.31 -2.08
CA PHE A 317 -23.71 23.39 -2.94
C PHE A 317 -22.21 23.30 -3.29
N ALA A 318 -21.38 22.88 -2.35
CA ALA A 318 -19.92 22.79 -2.54
C ALA A 318 -19.53 21.67 -3.52
N HIS A 319 -20.34 20.62 -3.67
CA HIS A 319 -20.09 19.56 -4.65
C HIS A 319 -20.05 20.07 -6.11
N PRO A 320 -21.12 20.69 -6.67
CA PRO A 320 -21.09 21.20 -8.04
C PRO A 320 -20.05 22.31 -8.24
N VAL A 321 -19.83 23.16 -7.22
CA VAL A 321 -18.76 24.19 -7.26
C VAL A 321 -17.39 23.53 -7.40
N GLY A 322 -17.09 22.52 -6.57
CA GLY A 322 -15.85 21.75 -6.67
C GLY A 322 -15.68 21.10 -8.05
N GLN A 323 -16.72 20.43 -8.56
CA GLN A 323 -16.69 19.83 -9.89
C GLN A 323 -16.38 20.87 -10.99
N PHE A 324 -17.03 22.04 -10.93
CA PHE A 324 -16.80 23.11 -11.88
C PHE A 324 -15.37 23.65 -11.81
N VAL A 325 -14.87 23.95 -10.60
CA VAL A 325 -13.49 24.44 -10.39
C VAL A 325 -12.46 23.45 -10.92
N PHE A 326 -12.57 22.16 -10.58
CA PHE A 326 -11.62 21.15 -11.05
C PHE A 326 -11.72 20.90 -12.55
N LYS A 327 -12.94 20.97 -13.13
CA LYS A 327 -13.10 20.90 -14.59
C LYS A 327 -12.36 22.03 -15.30
N LEU A 328 -12.41 23.25 -14.77
CA LEU A 328 -11.66 24.40 -15.31
C LEU A 328 -10.15 24.20 -15.18
N ILE A 329 -9.66 23.79 -14.01
CA ILE A 329 -8.22 23.58 -13.77
C ILE A 329 -7.68 22.47 -14.68
N VAL A 330 -8.37 21.33 -14.76
CA VAL A 330 -7.98 20.19 -15.59
C VAL A 330 -8.04 20.59 -17.07
N SER A 331 -9.11 21.25 -17.52
CA SER A 331 -9.21 21.70 -18.92
C SER A 331 -8.12 22.69 -19.30
N LYS A 332 -7.75 23.62 -18.41
CA LYS A 332 -6.67 24.58 -18.66
C LYS A 332 -5.33 23.85 -18.84
N LYS A 333 -4.97 22.97 -17.90
CA LYS A 333 -3.71 22.21 -17.96
C LYS A 333 -3.66 21.24 -19.13
N LYS A 334 -4.79 20.61 -19.47
CA LYS A 334 -4.91 19.76 -20.66
C LYS A 334 -4.60 20.55 -21.93
N LYS A 335 -5.19 21.74 -22.10
CA LYS A 335 -4.90 22.61 -23.25
C LYS A 335 -3.42 23.01 -23.32
N GLN A 336 -2.78 23.27 -22.18
CA GLN A 336 -1.35 23.59 -22.09
C GLN A 336 -0.43 22.38 -22.39
N LEU A 337 -0.94 21.15 -22.29
CA LEU A 337 -0.18 19.92 -22.52
C LEU A 337 -0.51 19.22 -23.84
N THR A 338 -1.41 19.80 -24.63
CA THR A 338 -1.77 19.30 -25.97
C THR A 338 -0.82 19.90 -26.99
N ASN A 339 -0.44 19.13 -28.01
CA ASN A 339 0.56 19.57 -28.98
C ASN A 339 0.05 20.77 -29.80
N ASN A 340 0.80 21.88 -29.80
CA ASN A 340 0.57 23.03 -30.66
C ASN A 340 1.74 23.16 -31.66
N GLU A 341 1.44 23.10 -32.96
CA GLU A 341 2.44 23.17 -34.04
C GLU A 341 3.22 24.50 -34.09
N GLU A 342 2.73 25.53 -33.41
CA GLU A 342 3.33 26.87 -33.35
C GLU A 342 4.52 26.97 -32.36
N ILE A 343 4.74 25.97 -31.51
CA ILE A 343 5.80 26.01 -30.49
C ILE A 343 7.10 25.43 -31.06
N SER A 344 8.08 26.30 -31.34
CA SER A 344 9.41 25.90 -31.85
C SER A 344 10.37 25.43 -30.74
N ASP A 345 10.39 26.11 -29.59
CA ASP A 345 11.18 25.72 -28.41
C ASP A 345 10.29 25.26 -27.24
N MET A 346 10.27 23.94 -27.06
CA MET A 346 9.53 23.28 -25.98
C MET A 346 10.04 23.63 -24.58
N THR A 347 11.34 23.90 -24.44
CA THR A 347 11.95 24.21 -23.14
C THR A 347 11.52 25.58 -22.66
N GLU A 348 11.59 26.59 -23.53
CA GLU A 348 11.14 27.95 -23.23
C GLU A 348 9.64 27.99 -22.92
N TYR A 349 8.84 27.20 -23.67
CA TYR A 349 7.42 27.04 -23.40
C TYR A 349 7.15 26.49 -21.98
N PHE A 350 7.82 25.41 -21.58
CA PHE A 350 7.63 24.84 -20.24
C PHE A 350 8.16 25.74 -19.12
N ASP A 351 9.23 26.50 -19.38
CA ASP A 351 9.73 27.54 -18.47
C ASP A 351 8.69 28.65 -18.27
N SER A 352 8.00 29.07 -19.34
CA SER A 352 6.91 30.07 -19.27
C SER A 352 5.73 29.60 -18.41
N LEU A 353 5.41 28.30 -18.46
CA LEU A 353 4.38 27.69 -17.63
C LEU A 353 4.81 27.55 -16.16
N GLY A 354 6.13 27.57 -15.89
CA GLY A 354 6.68 27.47 -14.55
C GLY A 354 6.44 26.11 -13.90
N ILE A 355 6.46 25.02 -14.66
CA ILE A 355 6.09 23.67 -14.19
C ILE A 355 6.95 23.25 -12.98
N VAL A 356 8.24 23.60 -12.98
CA VAL A 356 9.22 23.21 -11.95
C VAL A 356 9.23 24.16 -10.73
N LYS A 357 8.39 25.21 -10.70
CA LYS A 357 8.33 26.20 -9.58
C LYS A 357 8.11 25.55 -8.21
N SER A 358 7.27 24.53 -8.12
CA SER A 358 7.06 23.77 -6.89
C SER A 358 6.72 22.31 -7.17
N ALA A 359 7.03 21.42 -6.23
CA ALA A 359 6.73 20.00 -6.36
C ALA A 359 5.22 19.74 -6.55
N SER A 360 4.36 20.51 -5.88
CA SER A 360 2.90 20.38 -6.01
C SER A 360 2.38 20.90 -7.34
N HIS A 361 2.99 21.95 -7.88
CA HIS A 361 2.64 22.43 -9.22
C HIS A 361 3.06 21.44 -10.30
N CYS A 362 4.29 20.94 -10.24
CA CYS A 362 4.79 19.87 -11.09
C CYS A 362 3.91 18.62 -11.03
N MET A 363 3.54 18.19 -9.82
CA MET A 363 2.60 17.09 -9.61
C MET A 363 1.30 17.28 -10.35
N SER A 364 0.72 18.46 -10.28
CA SER A 364 -0.56 18.73 -10.93
C SER A 364 -0.51 18.63 -12.46
N TYR A 365 0.62 18.97 -13.09
CA TYR A 365 0.82 18.77 -14.54
C TYR A 365 1.04 17.29 -14.89
N ILE A 366 1.84 16.58 -14.09
CA ILE A 366 2.08 15.14 -14.31
C ILE A 366 0.78 14.34 -14.17
N VAL A 367 -0.02 14.61 -13.14
CA VAL A 367 -1.29 13.92 -12.89
C VAL A 367 -2.29 14.18 -14.02
N VAL A 368 -2.42 15.44 -14.47
CA VAL A 368 -3.32 15.77 -15.59
C VAL A 368 -2.79 15.17 -16.90
N GLY A 369 -1.49 15.29 -17.18
CA GLY A 369 -0.85 14.73 -18.36
C GLY A 369 -1.06 13.21 -18.46
N MET A 370 -0.91 12.51 -17.35
CA MET A 370 -1.14 11.07 -17.25
C MET A 370 -2.63 10.69 -17.31
N ALA A 371 -3.51 11.38 -16.59
CA ALA A 371 -4.93 11.01 -16.54
C ALA A 371 -5.69 11.32 -17.83
N GLU A 372 -5.36 12.44 -18.48
CA GLU A 372 -6.00 12.89 -19.74
C GLU A 372 -5.26 12.40 -20.99
N MET A 373 -4.14 11.69 -20.85
CA MET A 373 -3.28 11.22 -21.95
C MET A 373 -2.86 12.38 -22.87
N CYS A 374 -2.24 13.41 -22.30
CA CYS A 374 -1.81 14.58 -23.06
C CYS A 374 -0.58 14.25 -23.94
N ASP A 375 -0.49 14.89 -25.11
CA ASP A 375 0.54 14.57 -26.13
C ASP A 375 1.95 14.73 -25.59
N TYR A 376 2.24 15.86 -24.91
CA TYR A 376 3.55 16.14 -24.30
C TYR A 376 3.94 15.21 -23.14
N PHE A 377 2.98 14.43 -22.62
CA PHE A 377 3.28 13.37 -21.66
C PHE A 377 3.56 12.03 -22.37
N ILE A 378 2.84 11.74 -23.47
CA ILE A 378 2.98 10.50 -24.24
C ILE A 378 4.29 10.50 -25.05
N ASP A 379 4.64 11.63 -25.67
CA ASP A 379 5.88 11.78 -26.44
C ASP A 379 7.13 11.66 -25.54
N GLY A 380 7.01 12.06 -24.27
CA GLY A 380 8.06 12.07 -23.26
C GLY A 380 8.64 13.47 -22.99
N ALA A 381 8.28 14.49 -23.76
CA ALA A 381 8.86 15.84 -23.71
C ALA A 381 8.71 16.48 -22.32
N LEU A 382 7.51 16.39 -21.73
CA LEU A 382 7.24 16.88 -20.37
C LEU A 382 8.12 16.16 -19.34
N THR A 383 8.26 14.83 -19.47
CA THR A 383 9.03 14.03 -18.52
C THR A 383 10.53 14.34 -18.64
N ASP A 384 11.04 14.53 -19.86
CA ASP A 384 12.44 14.85 -20.10
C ASP A 384 12.79 16.25 -19.57
N TYR A 385 11.93 17.23 -19.82
CA TYR A 385 12.07 18.57 -19.26
C TYR A 385 12.14 18.55 -17.72
N ILE A 386 11.22 17.83 -17.06
CA ILE A 386 11.20 17.72 -15.59
C ILE A 386 12.45 17.00 -15.06
N ILE A 387 12.96 15.99 -15.77
CA ILE A 387 14.16 15.23 -15.36
C ILE A 387 15.45 16.07 -15.49
N LEU A 388 15.50 16.96 -16.48
CA LEU A 388 16.64 17.84 -16.76
C LEU A 388 16.68 19.03 -15.79
N ARG A 389 15.54 19.70 -15.57
CA ARG A 389 15.46 20.93 -14.76
C ARG A 389 15.08 20.68 -13.29
N GLY A 390 14.46 19.54 -12.97
CA GLY A 390 13.94 19.25 -11.63
C GLY A 390 15.00 18.76 -10.65
N GLU A 391 15.41 19.62 -9.71
CA GLU A 391 16.42 19.26 -8.69
C GLU A 391 15.81 18.91 -7.31
N GLY A 392 14.56 19.32 -7.06
CA GLY A 392 13.88 19.11 -5.78
C GLY A 392 13.65 17.63 -5.45
N GLU A 393 13.86 17.22 -4.19
CA GLU A 393 13.59 15.84 -3.75
C GLU A 393 12.14 15.41 -4.00
N GLY A 394 11.17 16.33 -3.79
CA GLY A 394 9.76 16.08 -4.07
C GLY A 394 9.48 15.83 -5.57
N ILE A 395 10.15 16.56 -6.46
CA ILE A 395 9.99 16.40 -7.92
C ILE A 395 10.66 15.12 -8.38
N LEU A 396 11.90 14.87 -7.95
CA LEU A 396 12.64 13.66 -8.29
C LEU A 396 11.92 12.40 -7.80
N SER A 397 11.41 12.39 -6.57
CA SER A 397 10.65 11.25 -6.02
C SER A 397 9.35 11.00 -6.79
N LEU A 398 8.61 12.06 -7.13
CA LEU A 398 7.40 11.93 -7.93
C LEU A 398 7.70 11.40 -9.33
N MET A 399 8.69 11.98 -10.01
CA MET A 399 9.07 11.57 -11.36
C MET A 399 9.57 10.13 -11.37
N LEU A 400 10.33 9.76 -10.35
CA LEU A 400 10.80 8.39 -10.17
C LEU A 400 9.64 7.40 -9.96
N GLN A 401 8.64 7.76 -9.14
CA GLN A 401 7.42 6.97 -8.98
C GLN A 401 6.68 6.79 -10.31
N VAL A 402 6.53 7.87 -11.09
CA VAL A 402 5.81 7.82 -12.38
C VAL A 402 6.56 7.02 -13.45
N MET A 403 7.88 7.18 -13.55
CA MET A 403 8.72 6.36 -14.45
C MET A 403 8.68 4.88 -14.08
N THR A 404 8.40 4.55 -12.82
CA THR A 404 8.25 3.15 -12.41
C THR A 404 6.98 2.52 -13.01
N TYR A 405 5.97 3.29 -13.41
CA TYR A 405 4.81 2.72 -14.11
C TYR A 405 5.10 2.33 -15.55
N LEU A 406 6.17 2.86 -16.16
CA LEU A 406 6.47 2.73 -17.59
C LEU A 406 7.71 1.83 -17.80
N PRO A 407 7.55 0.55 -18.20
CA PRO A 407 8.68 -0.35 -18.42
C PRO A 407 9.64 0.12 -19.53
N CYS A 408 9.10 0.76 -20.58
CA CYS A 408 9.88 1.28 -21.70
C CYS A 408 10.89 2.38 -21.30
N GLU A 409 10.65 3.09 -20.19
CA GLU A 409 11.49 4.20 -19.71
C GLU A 409 12.51 3.78 -18.64
N SER A 410 12.97 2.53 -18.70
CA SER A 410 13.90 1.96 -17.70
C SER A 410 15.23 2.73 -17.58
N GLN A 411 15.70 3.36 -18.66
CA GLN A 411 16.90 4.20 -18.65
C GLN A 411 16.69 5.47 -17.81
N LYS A 412 15.58 6.18 -18.02
CA LYS A 412 15.20 7.37 -17.25
C LYS A 412 14.99 7.04 -15.78
N LEU A 413 14.34 5.90 -15.50
CA LEU A 413 14.19 5.36 -14.15
C LEU A 413 15.54 5.17 -13.45
N ASN A 414 16.51 4.53 -14.12
CA ASN A 414 17.84 4.30 -13.56
C ASN A 414 18.62 5.60 -13.30
N MET A 415 18.50 6.58 -14.19
CA MET A 415 19.11 7.89 -13.99
C MET A 415 18.54 8.61 -12.76
N LEU A 416 17.21 8.66 -12.64
CA LEU A 416 16.52 9.25 -11.49
C LEU A 416 16.84 8.53 -10.19
N TYR A 417 16.90 7.20 -10.21
CA TYR A 417 17.22 6.38 -9.05
C TYR A 417 18.63 6.72 -8.53
N LYS A 418 19.62 6.81 -9.44
CA LYS A 418 20.99 7.24 -9.09
C LYS A 418 21.03 8.67 -8.56
N LYS A 419 20.26 9.61 -9.14
CA LYS A 419 20.16 11.00 -8.65
C LYS A 419 19.58 11.04 -7.22
N LEU A 420 18.53 10.27 -6.93
CA LEU A 420 17.86 10.28 -5.64
C LEU A 420 18.71 9.65 -4.53
N ILE A 421 19.36 8.50 -4.79
CA ILE A 421 20.21 7.81 -3.79
C ILE A 421 21.44 8.62 -3.39
N LYS A 422 21.95 9.48 -4.29
CA LYS A 422 23.07 10.38 -3.97
C LYS A 422 22.71 11.44 -2.92
N LYS A 423 21.42 11.65 -2.60
CA LYS A 423 21.00 12.61 -1.56
C LYS A 423 21.26 12.05 -0.15
N ARG A 424 21.93 12.82 0.70
CA ARG A 424 22.39 12.40 2.04
C ARG A 424 21.26 12.10 3.03
N ASN A 425 20.15 12.83 2.94
CA ASN A 425 19.07 12.81 3.93
C ASN A 425 17.73 12.47 3.29
N LEU A 426 17.53 11.20 2.94
CA LEU A 426 16.26 10.74 2.39
C LEU A 426 15.19 10.66 3.48
N SER A 427 14.02 11.22 3.19
CA SER A 427 12.85 11.09 4.06
C SER A 427 12.47 9.60 4.26
N PHE A 428 11.79 9.28 5.37
CA PHE A 428 11.27 7.93 5.61
C PHE A 428 10.45 7.40 4.43
N ILE A 429 9.64 8.27 3.85
CA ILE A 429 8.75 7.94 2.74
C ILE A 429 9.54 7.69 1.45
N ASN A 430 10.58 8.48 1.18
CA ASN A 430 11.44 8.26 0.01
C ASN A 430 12.32 7.02 0.15
N ARG A 431 12.68 6.62 1.37
CA ARG A 431 13.34 5.33 1.62
C ARG A 431 12.41 4.15 1.30
N PHE A 432 11.12 4.24 1.64
CA PHE A 432 10.13 3.26 1.21
C PHE A 432 9.97 3.20 -0.31
N LEU A 433 9.89 4.37 -0.97
CA LEU A 433 9.83 4.45 -2.44
C LEU A 433 11.05 3.77 -3.08
N ILE A 434 12.26 4.07 -2.61
CA ILE A 434 13.50 3.43 -3.08
C ILE A 434 13.47 1.92 -2.86
N PHE A 435 12.96 1.47 -1.70
CA PHE A 435 12.77 0.05 -1.42
C PHE A 435 11.86 -0.61 -2.46
N GLN A 436 10.70 -0.02 -2.77
CA GLN A 436 9.81 -0.63 -3.78
C GLN A 436 10.41 -0.60 -5.19
N ILE A 437 11.06 0.49 -5.57
CA ILE A 437 11.68 0.62 -6.90
C ILE A 437 12.83 -0.36 -7.07
N SER A 438 13.65 -0.59 -6.03
CA SER A 438 14.72 -1.56 -6.13
C SER A 438 14.16 -2.95 -6.40
N MET A 439 13.02 -3.31 -5.80
CA MET A 439 12.32 -4.58 -6.06
C MET A 439 11.75 -4.65 -7.48
N VAL A 440 11.10 -3.59 -7.96
CA VAL A 440 10.58 -3.53 -9.35
C VAL A 440 11.73 -3.63 -10.36
N ARG A 441 12.83 -2.91 -10.11
CA ARG A 441 14.01 -2.92 -10.97
C ARG A 441 14.66 -4.29 -11.02
N THR A 442 14.83 -4.94 -9.86
CA THR A 442 15.37 -6.31 -9.79
C THR A 442 14.49 -7.29 -10.58
N ARG A 443 13.16 -7.16 -10.51
CA ARG A 443 12.23 -7.98 -11.30
C ARG A 443 12.37 -7.75 -12.81
N ARG A 444 12.52 -6.49 -13.24
CA ARG A 444 12.68 -6.10 -14.66
C ARG A 444 14.02 -6.50 -15.26
N LEU A 445 15.06 -6.67 -14.45
CA LEU A 445 16.38 -7.08 -14.91
C LEU A 445 16.42 -8.60 -15.11
N VAL A 446 16.77 -9.02 -16.31
CA VAL A 446 16.93 -10.46 -16.66
C VAL A 446 18.31 -10.99 -16.24
N THR A 447 19.22 -10.11 -15.82
CA THR A 447 20.64 -10.42 -15.63
C THR A 447 21.02 -10.75 -14.18
N ASN A 448 22.05 -11.60 -14.04
CA ASN A 448 22.69 -11.90 -12.76
C ASN A 448 23.36 -10.65 -12.18
N THR A 449 22.69 -9.97 -11.26
CA THR A 449 23.30 -8.92 -10.45
C THR A 449 24.16 -9.51 -9.34
N LYS A 450 25.09 -8.73 -8.79
CA LYS A 450 25.91 -9.15 -7.63
C LYS A 450 25.03 -9.61 -6.46
N ASP A 451 23.93 -8.91 -6.20
CA ASP A 451 22.98 -9.23 -5.14
C ASP A 451 22.30 -10.60 -5.38
N THR A 452 21.87 -10.87 -6.63
CA THR A 452 21.29 -12.19 -6.96
C THR A 452 22.30 -13.33 -6.84
N LEU A 453 23.58 -13.07 -7.12
CA LEU A 453 24.66 -14.05 -6.97
C LEU A 453 24.92 -14.38 -5.49
N GLU A 454 24.91 -13.37 -4.61
CA GLU A 454 25.05 -13.55 -3.17
C GLU A 454 23.87 -14.35 -2.60
N ILE A 455 22.63 -14.00 -3.01
CA ILE A 455 21.42 -14.75 -2.62
C ILE A 455 21.50 -16.20 -3.10
N PHE A 456 21.91 -16.44 -4.35
CA PHE A 456 22.11 -17.77 -4.90
C PHE A 456 23.13 -18.58 -4.09
N THR A 457 24.28 -17.99 -3.78
CA THR A 457 25.36 -18.67 -3.02
C THR A 457 24.88 -19.06 -1.62
N ARG A 458 24.12 -18.17 -0.97
CA ARG A 458 23.49 -18.43 0.33
C ARG A 458 22.46 -19.56 0.25
N LEU A 459 21.56 -19.53 -0.73
CA LEU A 459 20.55 -20.57 -0.94
C LEU A 459 21.19 -21.94 -1.19
N LYS A 460 22.22 -21.98 -2.04
CA LYS A 460 22.98 -23.20 -2.33
C LYS A 460 23.64 -23.76 -1.07
N SER A 461 24.29 -22.91 -0.26
CA SER A 461 24.89 -23.33 1.01
C SER A 461 23.86 -23.92 1.98
N LEU A 462 22.69 -23.29 2.11
CA LEU A 462 21.60 -23.82 2.94
C LEU A 462 21.04 -25.13 2.38
N ASN A 463 20.92 -25.25 1.06
CA ASN A 463 20.46 -26.48 0.40
C ASN A 463 21.41 -27.64 0.71
N GLU A 464 22.72 -27.45 0.52
CA GLU A 464 23.73 -28.47 0.82
C GLU A 464 23.75 -28.86 2.31
N GLN A 465 23.53 -27.91 3.23
CA GLN A 465 23.41 -28.21 4.66
C GLN A 465 22.19 -29.09 4.97
N ILE A 466 21.04 -28.82 4.35
CA ILE A 466 19.83 -29.64 4.55
C ILE A 466 20.02 -31.03 3.93
N LYS A 467 20.58 -31.12 2.72
CA LYS A 467 20.92 -32.41 2.10
C LYS A 467 21.83 -33.24 3.00
N PHE A 468 22.87 -32.63 3.55
CA PHE A 468 23.77 -33.30 4.48
C PHE A 468 23.01 -33.83 5.70
N ARG A 469 22.14 -33.01 6.33
CA ARG A 469 21.31 -33.44 7.47
C ARG A 469 20.35 -34.59 7.13
N ILE A 470 19.76 -34.58 5.93
CA ILE A 470 18.87 -35.66 5.46
C ILE A 470 19.67 -36.94 5.23
N ASN A 471 20.85 -36.86 4.61
CA ASN A 471 21.70 -38.03 4.40
C ASN A 471 22.16 -38.62 5.74
N SER A 472 22.62 -37.77 6.66
CA SER A 472 23.00 -38.23 8.00
C SER A 472 21.84 -38.83 8.80
N PHE A 473 20.59 -38.46 8.50
CA PHE A 473 19.44 -39.08 9.15
C PHE A 473 19.30 -40.57 8.83
N TRP A 474 19.58 -40.97 7.58
CA TRP A 474 19.52 -42.37 7.18
C TRP A 474 20.62 -43.24 7.80
N ASP A 475 21.71 -42.62 8.25
CA ASP A 475 22.80 -43.28 8.95
C ASP A 475 22.53 -43.45 10.46
N LEU A 476 21.48 -42.84 11.01
CA LEU A 476 21.14 -42.91 12.44
C LEU A 476 20.37 -44.20 12.77
N SER A 477 20.83 -44.93 13.80
CA SER A 477 20.15 -46.13 14.31
C SER A 477 18.83 -45.82 15.05
N SER A 478 18.69 -44.61 15.60
CA SER A 478 17.44 -44.13 16.21
C SER A 478 17.33 -42.61 16.09
N ALA A 479 16.13 -42.12 15.74
CA ALA A 479 15.88 -40.70 15.55
C ALA A 479 14.95 -40.13 16.63
N LYS A 480 15.37 -39.03 17.26
CA LYS A 480 14.54 -38.29 18.21
C LYS A 480 13.50 -37.45 17.47
N SER A 481 12.29 -37.35 18.02
CA SER A 481 11.22 -36.51 17.47
C SER A 481 11.62 -35.03 17.34
N SER A 482 12.50 -34.54 18.21
CA SER A 482 13.02 -33.17 18.16
C SER A 482 13.85 -32.91 16.90
N PHE A 483 14.70 -33.86 16.50
CA PHE A 483 15.52 -33.76 15.29
C PHE A 483 14.64 -33.73 14.04
N LEU A 484 13.63 -34.60 13.96
CA LEU A 484 12.67 -34.60 12.85
C LEU A 484 11.91 -33.27 12.76
N SER A 485 11.50 -32.71 13.89
CA SER A 485 10.82 -31.41 13.93
C SER A 485 11.73 -30.27 13.45
N GLU A 486 13.01 -30.27 13.84
CA GLU A 486 13.99 -29.28 13.38
C GLU A 486 14.28 -29.42 11.87
N LEU A 487 14.37 -30.66 11.37
CA LEU A 487 14.61 -30.95 9.96
C LEU A 487 13.44 -30.46 9.10
N VAL A 488 12.20 -30.74 9.50
CA VAL A 488 10.99 -30.27 8.82
C VAL A 488 10.94 -28.73 8.84
N ASN A 489 11.16 -28.10 9.99
CA ASN A 489 11.17 -26.64 10.12
C ASN A 489 12.25 -25.99 9.23
N SER A 490 13.46 -26.57 9.19
CA SER A 490 14.56 -26.06 8.37
C SER A 490 14.26 -26.20 6.88
N THR A 491 13.69 -27.35 6.47
CA THR A 491 13.30 -27.62 5.09
C THR A 491 12.19 -26.69 4.63
N GLN A 492 11.15 -26.50 5.45
CA GLN A 492 10.06 -25.57 5.16
C GLN A 492 10.56 -24.11 5.08
N LYS A 493 11.47 -23.72 5.98
CA LYS A 493 12.06 -22.37 5.96
C LYS A 493 12.87 -22.13 4.68
N LEU A 494 13.66 -23.11 4.23
CA LEU A 494 14.41 -23.01 2.98
C LEU A 494 13.47 -22.96 1.77
N GLN A 495 12.41 -23.76 1.75
CA GLN A 495 11.39 -23.70 0.71
C GLN A 495 10.77 -22.29 0.63
N ASN A 496 10.29 -21.76 1.76
CA ASN A 496 9.71 -20.42 1.81
C ASN A 496 10.71 -19.35 1.30
N GLN A 497 12.00 -19.54 1.58
CA GLN A 497 13.06 -18.66 1.10
C GLN A 497 13.29 -18.79 -0.42
N PHE A 498 13.22 -20.00 -0.98
CA PHE A 498 13.27 -20.23 -2.43
C PHE A 498 12.05 -19.62 -3.12
N GLU A 499 10.84 -19.89 -2.65
CA GLU A 499 9.60 -19.32 -3.19
C GLU A 499 9.63 -17.79 -3.17
N TYR A 500 10.06 -17.19 -2.05
CA TYR A 500 10.26 -15.75 -1.94
C TYR A 500 11.27 -15.25 -2.98
N THR A 501 12.42 -15.92 -3.11
CA THR A 501 13.48 -15.51 -4.03
C THR A 501 13.05 -15.61 -5.49
N LEU A 502 12.37 -16.69 -5.86
CA LEU A 502 11.84 -16.93 -7.20
C LEU A 502 10.72 -15.95 -7.56
N LYS A 503 9.88 -15.56 -6.60
CA LYS A 503 8.88 -14.51 -6.82
C LYS A 503 9.52 -13.14 -7.14
N HIS A 504 10.70 -12.87 -6.57
CA HIS A 504 11.42 -11.62 -6.83
C HIS A 504 12.38 -11.69 -8.03
N ASN A 505 12.79 -12.89 -8.44
CA ASN A 505 13.70 -13.14 -9.55
C ASN A 505 13.15 -14.26 -10.45
N PRO A 506 11.98 -14.07 -11.10
CA PRO A 506 11.26 -15.15 -11.78
C PRO A 506 12.01 -15.71 -13.00
N ASN A 507 12.92 -14.93 -13.58
CA ASN A 507 13.66 -15.30 -14.78
C ASN A 507 15.10 -15.78 -14.48
N ASN A 508 15.50 -15.94 -13.21
CA ASN A 508 16.85 -16.40 -12.89
C ASN A 508 16.92 -17.92 -12.93
N THR A 509 17.36 -18.47 -14.06
CA THR A 509 17.49 -19.91 -14.30
C THR A 509 18.42 -20.61 -13.31
N ARG A 510 19.46 -19.94 -12.80
CA ARG A 510 20.39 -20.53 -11.81
C ARG A 510 19.68 -20.81 -10.48
N ILE A 511 18.86 -19.87 -10.01
CA ILE A 511 18.09 -20.04 -8.78
C ILE A 511 17.00 -21.10 -8.97
N ILE A 512 16.36 -21.12 -10.14
CA ILE A 512 15.37 -22.15 -10.48
C ILE A 512 16.02 -23.53 -10.47
N ASN A 513 17.17 -23.72 -11.12
CA ASN A 513 17.86 -25.01 -11.15
C ASN A 513 18.30 -25.46 -9.75
N GLU A 514 18.74 -24.54 -8.89
CA GLU A 514 19.04 -24.87 -7.49
C GLU A 514 17.79 -25.23 -6.69
N TYR A 515 16.65 -24.58 -6.98
CA TYR A 515 15.37 -24.95 -6.39
C TYR A 515 14.88 -26.32 -6.86
N VAL A 516 15.03 -26.64 -8.15
CA VAL A 516 14.77 -27.99 -8.69
C VAL A 516 15.62 -29.03 -7.94
N ASN A 517 16.91 -28.75 -7.74
CA ASN A 517 17.80 -29.63 -6.96
C ASN A 517 17.33 -29.81 -5.51
N PHE A 518 16.90 -28.73 -4.84
CA PHE A 518 16.29 -28.79 -3.51
C PHE A 518 15.00 -29.64 -3.50
N LEU A 519 14.11 -29.46 -4.48
CA LEU A 519 12.87 -30.23 -4.57
C LEU A 519 13.12 -31.73 -4.76
N VAL A 520 14.11 -32.08 -5.58
CA VAL A 520 14.47 -33.47 -5.88
C VAL A 520 15.15 -34.15 -4.70
N GLU A 521 16.17 -33.51 -4.11
CA GLU A 521 17.03 -34.15 -3.10
C GLU A 521 16.53 -33.97 -1.66
N CYS A 522 15.86 -32.86 -1.34
CA CYS A 522 15.42 -32.58 0.03
C CYS A 522 13.93 -32.86 0.25
N ARG A 523 13.05 -32.38 -0.64
CA ARG A 523 11.59 -32.53 -0.49
C ARG A 523 11.01 -33.77 -1.15
N CYS A 524 11.73 -34.36 -2.09
CA CYS A 524 11.26 -35.42 -2.98
C CYS A 524 9.95 -35.07 -3.72
N ASP A 525 9.71 -33.79 -4.02
CA ASP A 525 8.53 -33.34 -4.76
C ASP A 525 8.86 -33.27 -6.27
N PHE A 526 8.75 -34.41 -6.93
CA PHE A 526 9.18 -34.56 -8.32
C PHE A 526 8.26 -33.83 -9.32
N ASP A 527 6.96 -33.74 -9.04
CA ASP A 527 6.00 -33.08 -9.94
C ASP A 527 6.33 -31.58 -10.06
N GLU A 528 6.52 -30.92 -8.92
CA GLU A 528 6.90 -29.50 -8.87
C GLU A 528 8.32 -29.27 -9.42
N ALA A 529 9.26 -30.20 -9.18
CA ALA A 529 10.61 -30.11 -9.71
C ALA A 529 10.62 -30.12 -11.26
N ILE A 530 9.80 -30.97 -11.88
CA ILE A 530 9.67 -31.03 -13.34
C ILE A 530 9.04 -29.75 -13.89
N LEU A 531 7.99 -29.24 -13.24
CA LEU A 531 7.36 -27.96 -13.61
C LEU A 531 8.37 -26.80 -13.58
N GLN A 532 9.15 -26.70 -12.51
CA GLN A 532 10.16 -25.64 -12.38
C GLN A 532 11.29 -25.80 -13.39
N ALA A 533 11.70 -27.03 -13.73
CA ALA A 533 12.70 -27.25 -14.76
C ALA A 533 12.20 -26.91 -16.17
N LEU A 534 10.97 -27.29 -16.51
CA LEU A 534 10.30 -26.87 -17.75
C LEU A 534 10.22 -25.35 -17.84
N LYS A 535 9.92 -24.69 -16.71
CA LYS A 535 9.95 -23.22 -16.63
C LYS A 535 11.33 -22.65 -16.91
N SER A 536 12.39 -23.26 -16.36
CA SER A 536 13.77 -22.86 -16.65
C SER A 536 14.11 -23.01 -18.14
N ASP A 537 13.73 -24.12 -18.76
CA ASP A 537 13.95 -24.34 -20.21
C ASP A 537 13.21 -23.30 -21.06
N MET A 538 11.95 -23.01 -20.72
CA MET A 538 11.18 -21.95 -21.39
C MET A 538 11.83 -20.56 -21.26
N ILE A 539 12.48 -20.26 -20.13
CA ILE A 539 13.24 -19.02 -19.95
C ILE A 539 14.48 -19.02 -20.86
N CYS A 540 15.20 -20.14 -20.95
CA CYS A 540 16.32 -20.29 -21.87
C CYS A 540 15.90 -20.10 -23.34
N ASP A 541 14.68 -20.52 -23.70
CA ASP A 541 14.07 -20.31 -25.02
C ASP A 541 13.60 -18.85 -25.25
N GLY A 542 13.77 -17.97 -24.27
CA GLY A 542 13.44 -16.55 -24.38
C GLY A 542 12.02 -16.17 -23.95
N LYS A 543 11.27 -17.05 -23.29
CA LYS A 543 9.98 -16.68 -22.67
C LYS A 543 10.22 -15.91 -21.37
N ASP A 544 9.54 -14.77 -21.23
CA ASP A 544 9.59 -13.93 -20.04
C ASP A 544 8.39 -14.22 -19.13
N PHE A 545 8.64 -14.62 -17.87
CA PHE A 545 7.62 -14.89 -16.86
C PHE A 545 7.46 -13.73 -15.86
N ASN A 546 8.17 -12.62 -16.06
CA ASN A 546 8.07 -11.48 -15.19
C ASN A 546 6.77 -10.71 -15.45
N VAL A 547 5.89 -10.68 -14.45
CA VAL A 547 4.69 -9.85 -14.46
C VAL A 547 4.99 -8.53 -13.78
N ASP A 548 4.98 -7.45 -14.57
CA ASP A 548 5.18 -6.10 -14.06
C ASP A 548 3.93 -5.61 -13.33
N VAL A 549 3.91 -5.78 -12.01
CA VAL A 549 2.78 -5.38 -11.14
C VAL A 549 2.54 -3.86 -11.22
N SER A 550 3.59 -3.05 -11.34
CA SER A 550 3.47 -1.59 -11.43
C SER A 550 2.76 -1.19 -12.73
N PHE A 551 3.19 -1.72 -13.87
CA PHE A 551 2.54 -1.48 -15.16
C PHE A 551 1.10 -2.03 -15.21
N ARG A 552 0.88 -3.23 -14.66
CA ARG A 552 -0.47 -3.82 -14.57
C ARG A 552 -1.42 -2.93 -13.76
N SER A 553 -0.95 -2.39 -12.62
CA SER A 553 -1.75 -1.48 -11.80
C SER A 553 -2.06 -0.17 -12.53
N PHE A 554 -1.09 0.36 -13.29
CA PHE A 554 -1.27 1.55 -14.12
C PHE A 554 -2.32 1.33 -15.22
N VAL A 555 -2.19 0.25 -15.98
CA VAL A 555 -3.15 -0.11 -17.03
C VAL A 555 -4.55 -0.36 -16.45
N SER A 556 -4.64 -1.02 -15.28
CA SER A 556 -5.92 -1.25 -14.63
C SER A 556 -6.61 0.05 -14.24
N LYS A 557 -5.86 1.09 -13.87
CA LYS A 557 -6.41 2.40 -13.50
C LYS A 557 -6.67 3.28 -14.73
N PHE A 558 -5.82 3.21 -15.74
CA PHE A 558 -5.88 4.00 -16.97
C PHE A 558 -5.95 3.09 -18.21
N PRO A 559 -7.07 2.35 -18.40
CA PRO A 559 -7.19 1.36 -19.48
C PRO A 559 -7.17 1.99 -20.88
N LEU A 560 -7.40 3.30 -20.98
CA LEU A 560 -7.38 4.04 -22.24
C LEU A 560 -6.01 3.98 -22.95
N TYR A 561 -4.91 3.84 -22.21
CA TYR A 561 -3.58 3.68 -22.78
C TYR A 561 -3.43 2.41 -23.64
N LEU A 562 -4.06 1.30 -23.22
CA LEU A 562 -4.12 0.08 -24.03
C LEU A 562 -5.16 0.18 -25.14
N LYS A 563 -6.35 0.74 -24.84
CA LYS A 563 -7.43 0.88 -25.85
C LYS A 563 -7.00 1.72 -27.05
N LYS A 564 -6.21 2.78 -26.81
CA LYS A 564 -5.63 3.64 -27.85
C LYS A 564 -4.32 3.11 -28.45
N LYS A 565 -3.87 1.91 -28.06
CA LYS A 565 -2.60 1.30 -28.51
C LYS A 565 -1.39 2.23 -28.32
N ILE A 566 -1.36 3.01 -27.24
CA ILE A 566 -0.17 3.79 -26.87
C ILE A 566 0.90 2.85 -26.32
N PHE A 567 0.48 1.86 -25.53
CA PHE A 567 1.32 0.79 -25.01
C PHE A 567 0.80 -0.59 -25.42
N ASP A 568 1.72 -1.52 -25.62
CA ASP A 568 1.46 -2.97 -25.73
C ASP A 568 1.19 -3.57 -24.34
N PHE A 569 0.67 -4.80 -24.27
CA PHE A 569 0.50 -5.57 -23.02
C PHE A 569 1.81 -5.80 -22.26
N ARG A 570 2.95 -5.68 -22.95
CA ARG A 570 4.31 -5.75 -22.36
C ARG A 570 4.85 -4.38 -21.92
N GLY A 571 4.10 -3.30 -22.06
CA GLY A 571 4.54 -1.95 -21.70
C GLY A 571 5.53 -1.32 -22.67
N ARG A 572 5.60 -1.82 -23.91
CA ARG A 572 6.35 -1.20 -25.01
C ARG A 572 5.50 -0.11 -25.66
N LYS A 573 6.09 1.04 -25.98
CA LYS A 573 5.41 2.12 -26.71
C LYS A 573 5.12 1.67 -28.14
N MET A 574 3.87 1.77 -28.56
CA MET A 574 3.37 1.31 -29.87
C MET A 574 3.03 2.45 -30.82
N VAL A 575 3.24 3.71 -30.41
CA VAL A 575 2.96 4.88 -31.24
C VAL A 575 3.75 4.74 -32.54
N SER A 576 3.04 4.35 -33.59
CA SER A 576 3.51 4.49 -34.97
C SER A 576 3.58 5.99 -35.24
N ASP A 577 4.71 6.46 -35.76
CA ASP A 577 4.90 7.79 -36.34
C ASP A 577 3.97 8.00 -37.57
N SER A 578 2.66 7.86 -37.41
CA SER A 578 1.68 8.14 -38.46
C SER A 578 1.45 9.63 -38.68
N SER A 579 2.13 10.49 -37.90
CA SER A 579 2.12 11.96 -38.04
C SER A 579 3.48 12.58 -38.37
N MET A 580 4.57 11.79 -38.53
CA MET A 580 5.80 12.29 -39.15
C MET A 580 5.82 11.92 -40.63
N LYS A 581 5.36 12.88 -41.44
CA LYS A 581 5.71 13.10 -42.86
C LYS A 581 5.62 11.88 -43.79
N LYS A 582 4.47 11.78 -44.47
CA LYS A 582 4.47 11.54 -45.91
C LYS A 582 5.28 12.68 -46.56
N ASP A 583 6.56 12.46 -46.81
CA ASP A 583 7.38 13.07 -47.86
C ASP A 583 8.83 12.63 -47.65
N ASP A 584 9.10 11.41 -48.17
CA ASP A 584 10.32 11.00 -48.87
C ASP A 584 10.37 9.47 -48.90
N LYS A 585 9.69 8.92 -49.90
CA LYS A 585 10.09 7.62 -50.43
C LYS A 585 11.38 7.86 -51.21
N ASN A 586 12.52 7.57 -50.60
CA ASN A 586 13.65 6.84 -51.19
C ASN A 586 14.89 6.92 -50.29
N ILE A 587 15.56 5.77 -50.13
CA ILE A 587 16.90 5.56 -49.56
C ILE A 587 16.95 5.37 -48.03
N MET A 588 16.67 4.14 -47.57
CA MET A 588 17.60 3.33 -46.75
C MET A 588 16.99 1.94 -46.48
N ASP A 589 17.07 1.06 -47.48
CA ASP A 589 16.99 -0.39 -47.28
C ASP A 589 18.41 -0.89 -46.98
N ASN A 590 18.72 -1.13 -45.71
CA ASN A 590 19.64 -2.19 -45.29
C ASN A 590 19.74 -2.27 -43.76
N SER A 591 18.96 -3.20 -43.18
CA SER A 591 19.34 -4.15 -42.13
C SER A 591 18.17 -4.42 -41.18
N MET A 592 17.32 -5.38 -41.55
CA MET A 592 16.68 -6.35 -40.64
C MET A 592 15.63 -7.13 -41.42
N ASN A 593 16.10 -8.08 -42.24
CA ASN A 593 15.28 -9.16 -42.76
C ASN A 593 15.96 -10.49 -42.41
N ASN A 594 15.43 -11.13 -41.36
CA ASN A 594 15.43 -12.55 -41.03
C ASN A 594 14.92 -12.61 -39.59
N VAL A 595 13.69 -13.03 -39.29
CA VAL A 595 13.16 -14.38 -39.53
C VAL A 595 11.64 -14.27 -39.73
N LYS A 596 11.16 -14.65 -40.91
CA LYS A 596 9.80 -15.17 -41.10
C LYS A 596 9.88 -16.68 -40.84
N SER A 597 9.43 -17.12 -39.68
CA SER A 597 8.93 -18.47 -39.49
C SER A 597 7.45 -18.39 -39.18
N SER A 598 6.68 -18.94 -40.11
CA SER A 598 5.26 -19.22 -39.95
C SER A 598 5.09 -20.26 -38.84
N THR A 599 4.59 -19.82 -37.69
CA THR A 599 3.87 -20.72 -36.78
C THR A 599 2.74 -19.93 -36.18
N THR A 600 1.55 -20.18 -36.70
CA THR A 600 0.27 -19.70 -36.18
C THR A 600 0.13 -20.16 -34.73
N SER A 601 0.51 -19.31 -33.79
CA SER A 601 0.23 -19.50 -32.38
C SER A 601 -0.88 -18.52 -32.00
N ASN A 602 -2.03 -19.10 -31.69
CA ASN A 602 -3.17 -18.39 -31.12
C ASN A 602 -2.69 -17.56 -29.92
N SER A 603 -2.85 -16.25 -30.03
CA SER A 603 -2.68 -15.31 -28.93
C SER A 603 -3.78 -15.52 -27.90
N SER A 604 -3.59 -16.47 -27.00
CA SER A 604 -4.28 -16.51 -25.70
C SER A 604 -3.28 -16.03 -24.65
N GLY A 605 -3.25 -14.72 -24.44
CA GLY A 605 -2.72 -14.17 -23.20
C GLY A 605 -3.68 -14.56 -22.08
N ILE A 606 -3.11 -15.06 -20.98
CA ILE A 606 -3.68 -15.37 -19.65
C ILE A 606 -3.65 -16.88 -19.35
N GLU A 607 -2.78 -17.22 -18.39
CA GLU A 607 -2.62 -18.49 -17.65
C GLU A 607 -2.41 -19.78 -18.45
N PHE A 608 -1.15 -20.15 -18.67
CA PHE A 608 -0.78 -21.53 -18.95
C PHE A 608 0.56 -21.87 -18.29
N MET A 609 0.53 -22.18 -16.99
CA MET A 609 1.25 -23.39 -16.57
C MET A 609 0.23 -24.51 -16.75
N PRO A 610 0.47 -25.50 -17.61
CA PRO A 610 -0.42 -26.64 -17.63
C PRO A 610 -0.32 -27.30 -16.25
N THR A 611 -1.44 -27.34 -15.52
CA THR A 611 -1.58 -28.18 -14.32
C THR A 611 -1.39 -29.67 -14.62
N SER A 612 -1.28 -30.03 -15.89
CA SER A 612 -0.92 -31.36 -16.37
C SER A 612 0.22 -31.24 -17.38
N VAL A 613 1.46 -31.47 -16.94
CA VAL A 613 2.59 -31.69 -17.84
C VAL A 613 2.23 -32.87 -18.74
N ASP A 614 2.37 -32.73 -20.07
CA ASP A 614 2.20 -33.87 -20.97
C ASP A 614 3.16 -34.97 -20.56
N ASN A 615 2.65 -36.20 -20.38
CA ASN A 615 3.44 -37.35 -19.89
C ASN A 615 4.77 -37.55 -20.66
N GLU A 616 4.80 -37.19 -21.95
CA GLU A 616 6.00 -37.23 -22.79
C GLU A 616 7.05 -36.18 -22.38
N SER A 617 6.63 -34.94 -22.14
CA SER A 617 7.50 -33.87 -21.63
C SER A 617 7.96 -34.14 -20.19
N GLU A 618 7.10 -34.76 -19.37
CA GLU A 618 7.44 -35.20 -18.02
C GLU A 618 8.54 -36.27 -18.05
N GLU A 619 8.43 -37.25 -18.94
CA GLU A 619 9.42 -38.32 -19.09
C GLU A 619 10.78 -37.79 -19.59
N GLN A 620 10.76 -36.90 -20.58
CA GLN A 620 11.98 -36.31 -21.14
C GLN A 620 12.72 -35.40 -20.16
N VAL A 621 12.01 -34.54 -19.43
CA VAL A 621 12.61 -33.64 -18.44
C VAL A 621 12.96 -34.38 -17.15
N GLY A 622 12.08 -35.27 -16.68
CA GLY A 622 12.32 -36.12 -15.53
C GLY A 622 13.56 -37.01 -15.69
N GLY A 623 13.78 -37.57 -16.88
CA GLY A 623 14.98 -38.36 -17.19
C GLY A 623 16.30 -37.59 -17.12
N ARG A 624 16.28 -36.26 -17.32
CA ARG A 624 17.48 -35.40 -17.19
C ARG A 624 17.81 -35.05 -15.75
N ILE A 625 16.80 -34.90 -14.91
CA ILE A 625 16.93 -34.36 -13.54
C ILE A 625 17.05 -35.49 -12.51
N ILE A 626 16.36 -36.60 -12.73
CA ILE A 626 16.17 -37.66 -11.74
C ILE A 626 16.75 -38.97 -12.27
N LYS A 627 17.67 -39.58 -11.50
CA LYS A 627 18.11 -40.96 -11.77
C LYS A 627 16.95 -41.92 -11.56
N GLN A 628 16.67 -42.79 -12.54
CA GLN A 628 15.52 -43.72 -12.53
C GLN A 628 14.18 -42.98 -12.38
N SER A 629 13.98 -41.91 -13.16
CA SER A 629 12.81 -41.03 -13.10
C SER A 629 11.47 -41.76 -13.05
N LYS A 630 11.25 -42.74 -13.96
CA LYS A 630 10.00 -43.52 -14.02
C LYS A 630 9.63 -44.16 -12.68
N VAL A 631 10.57 -44.87 -12.05
CA VAL A 631 10.32 -45.61 -10.81
C VAL A 631 10.06 -44.65 -9.66
N ARG A 632 10.87 -43.58 -9.53
CA ARG A 632 10.73 -42.61 -8.45
C ARG A 632 9.44 -41.80 -8.53
N ILE A 633 9.04 -41.38 -9.74
CA ILE A 633 7.79 -40.65 -9.98
C ILE A 633 6.59 -41.54 -9.69
N LEU A 634 6.58 -42.78 -10.21
CA LEU A 634 5.51 -43.75 -9.93
C LEU A 634 5.40 -44.08 -8.44
N LEU A 635 6.53 -44.28 -7.77
CA LEU A 635 6.56 -44.52 -6.33
C LEU A 635 5.99 -43.32 -5.55
N ASN A 636 6.39 -42.10 -5.91
CA ASN A 636 5.86 -40.89 -5.27
C ASN A 636 4.33 -40.78 -5.47
N ARG A 637 3.82 -40.97 -6.69
CA ARG A 637 2.38 -40.95 -6.98
C ARG A 637 1.61 -41.98 -6.15
N ASN A 638 2.15 -43.18 -5.97
CA ASN A 638 1.53 -44.23 -5.18
C ASN A 638 1.56 -43.94 -3.66
N ILE A 639 2.52 -43.15 -3.17
CA ILE A 639 2.68 -42.83 -1.74
C ILE A 639 1.99 -41.51 -1.36
N LYS A 640 1.86 -40.56 -2.29
CA LYS A 640 1.36 -39.19 -2.02
C LYS A 640 -0.02 -39.15 -1.35
N ASP A 641 -0.90 -40.08 -1.71
CA ASP A 641 -2.25 -40.19 -1.14
C ASP A 641 -2.30 -41.05 0.13
N SER A 642 -1.21 -41.74 0.48
CA SER A 642 -1.11 -42.59 1.67
C SER A 642 -0.83 -41.74 2.93
N THR A 643 -1.85 -41.02 3.38
CA THR A 643 -1.79 -40.37 4.69
C THR A 643 -2.12 -41.37 5.81
N PRO A 644 -1.35 -41.41 6.91
CA PRO A 644 -1.67 -42.27 8.04
C PRO A 644 -3.02 -41.85 8.62
N THR A 645 -3.90 -42.82 8.88
CA THR A 645 -5.23 -42.59 9.47
C THR A 645 -5.15 -41.83 10.80
N GLN A 646 -4.05 -41.99 11.52
CA GLN A 646 -3.70 -41.28 12.75
C GLN A 646 -3.63 -39.76 12.57
N SER A 647 -3.25 -39.26 11.39
CA SER A 647 -3.23 -37.82 11.10
C SER A 647 -4.62 -37.19 11.23
N ARG A 648 -5.66 -37.88 10.75
CA ARG A 648 -7.05 -37.42 10.87
C ARG A 648 -7.48 -37.34 12.34
N TRP A 649 -7.10 -38.33 13.15
CA TRP A 649 -7.38 -38.34 14.59
C TRP A 649 -6.69 -37.20 15.34
N VAL A 650 -5.45 -36.85 14.97
CA VAL A 650 -4.73 -35.70 15.56
C VAL A 650 -5.43 -34.38 15.26
N ILE A 651 -5.94 -34.18 14.04
CA ILE A 651 -6.70 -32.96 13.68
C ILE A 651 -8.01 -32.87 14.47
N ILE A 652 -8.74 -33.98 14.60
CA ILE A 652 -9.98 -34.03 15.39
C ILE A 652 -9.68 -33.75 16.86
N SER A 653 -8.63 -34.37 17.41
CA SER A 653 -8.22 -34.16 18.80
C SER A 653 -7.76 -32.71 19.06
N SER A 654 -7.06 -32.08 18.12
CA SER A 654 -6.61 -30.69 18.29
C SER A 654 -7.77 -29.70 18.23
N LEU A 655 -8.74 -29.91 17.32
CA LEU A 655 -9.98 -29.14 17.27
C LEU A 655 -10.79 -29.30 18.56
N LEU A 656 -10.95 -30.53 19.07
CA LEU A 656 -11.65 -30.80 20.32
C LEU A 656 -10.97 -30.07 21.50
N THR A 657 -9.65 -30.16 21.59
CA THR A 657 -8.86 -29.49 22.66
C THR A 657 -9.00 -27.98 22.57
N PHE A 658 -8.97 -27.40 21.36
CA PHE A 658 -9.20 -25.98 21.15
C PHE A 658 -10.60 -25.54 21.59
N SER A 659 -11.65 -26.28 21.19
CA SER A 659 -13.03 -26.00 21.61
C SER A 659 -13.20 -26.08 23.13
N ILE A 660 -12.63 -27.09 23.78
CA ILE A 660 -12.64 -27.22 25.25
C ILE A 660 -11.93 -26.01 25.89
N GLY A 661 -10.78 -25.59 25.35
CA GLY A 661 -10.06 -24.40 25.83
C GLY A 661 -10.88 -23.11 25.75
N VAL A 662 -11.61 -22.91 24.65
CA VAL A 662 -12.50 -21.74 24.48
C VAL A 662 -13.67 -21.79 25.47
N VAL A 663 -14.29 -22.95 25.66
CA VAL A 663 -15.38 -23.12 26.63
C VAL A 663 -14.90 -22.84 28.05
N ILE A 664 -13.71 -23.33 28.43
CA ILE A 664 -13.11 -23.06 29.74
C ILE A 664 -12.82 -21.56 29.90
N LEU A 665 -12.30 -20.88 28.87
CA LEU A 665 -12.05 -19.44 28.91
C LEU A 665 -13.34 -18.63 29.09
N ILE A 666 -14.41 -19.00 28.36
CA ILE A 666 -15.73 -18.35 28.48
C ILE A 666 -16.33 -18.61 29.87
N ALA A 667 -16.28 -19.84 30.36
CA ALA A 667 -16.77 -20.20 31.68
C ALA A 667 -15.99 -19.46 32.79
N PHE A 668 -14.67 -19.35 32.65
CA PHE A 668 -13.81 -18.60 33.56
C PHE A 668 -14.17 -17.10 33.54
N TYR A 669 -14.37 -16.52 32.36
CA TYR A 669 -14.80 -15.12 32.21
C TYR A 669 -16.15 -14.86 32.90
N PHE A 670 -17.17 -15.70 32.66
CA PHE A 670 -18.47 -15.58 33.31
C PHE A 670 -18.38 -15.75 34.83
N THR A 671 -17.58 -16.70 35.31
CA THR A 671 -17.39 -16.92 36.75
C THR A 671 -16.72 -15.72 37.41
N GLN A 672 -15.70 -15.14 36.77
CA GLN A 672 -15.02 -13.96 37.29
C GLN A 672 -15.90 -12.71 37.24
N SER A 673 -16.69 -12.53 36.17
CA SER A 673 -17.67 -11.45 36.05
C SER A 673 -18.74 -11.53 37.14
N ASN A 674 -19.27 -12.73 37.42
CA ASN A 674 -20.21 -12.94 38.51
C ASN A 674 -19.58 -12.72 39.89
N SER A 675 -18.33 -13.14 40.10
CA SER A 675 -17.62 -12.88 41.36
C SER A 675 -17.32 -11.40 41.58
N LEU A 676 -17.08 -10.63 40.51
CA LEU A 676 -16.89 -9.18 40.59
C LEU A 676 -18.20 -8.48 40.92
N ASN A 677 -19.31 -8.90 40.31
CA ASN A 677 -20.64 -8.38 40.64
C ASN A 677 -21.04 -8.66 42.10
N PHE A 678 -20.69 -9.83 42.65
CA PHE A 678 -20.98 -10.17 44.05
C PHE A 678 -20.15 -9.39 45.07
N ARG A 679 -19.00 -8.81 44.68
CA ARG A 679 -18.17 -7.96 45.57
C ARG A 679 -18.55 -6.48 45.52
N ILE A 680 -19.43 -6.08 44.61
CA ILE A 680 -19.89 -4.69 44.43
C ILE A 680 -21.28 -4.48 45.06
N VAL A 681 -22.00 -5.56 45.39
CA VAL A 681 -23.16 -5.59 46.29
C VAL A 681 -22.69 -5.78 47.71
#